data_AF-A0A6A9QAU7-F1
#
_entry.id   AF-A0A6A9QAU7-F1
#
_cell.length_a   1.000
_cell.length_b   1.000
_cell.length_c   1.000
_cell.angle_alpha   90.00
_cell.angle_beta   90.00
_cell.angle_gamma   90.00
#
_symmetry.space_group_name_H-M   'P 1'
#
loop_
_entity.id
_entity.type
_entity.pdbx_description
1 polymer ?
#
loop_
_entity_poly.entity_id
_entity_poly.type
_entity_poly.pdbx_seq_one_letter_code
_entity_poly.pdbx_strand_id
1 'polypeptide(L)'
;MQSTKTLTRILGHTNIIDAFIVSAVALVSILIRSLSTQYPLSVNGFDSWYLFYNALLIAQAHGNWYAVPPDAHAWFPWGFFIELDNTIGLPFIVALLSLPFYSTYGANAVYTVTLFLYVALAGLGVAAAYVAVSGLTKSRIGGFVAAAIIAVSPALTVKNIVGGLPKTSWGGVFVLFSIYLLNYAIEKKKPIYGAFAGVPLFLAEVSWGGSTYIDLSLLAGAFLLILLNRNNEETAKAYTLMAIVTAFLTSWAPNSIGFLSGLAHGLSLLIIGALLFLDLHLKNILPKEISDSRALLITASAVFIFVVAIVGLSFLGVTPIPSRYYAIVNPFYQVTVPIDKTVAEYIPQPITSMITDFGIALFLSIIGMYYLIRESNLAGLWLLVLGVISIYGTSEQPYLFNYTAYMIAPLAGAGVFYIVNKTKEYKAKAIPIFVLSLVGISLVADASAATIMSNTPNEIVTSASPYPIINYAWVSALDWINQKTCPHAFILSWWDYGYWEEVVGNRSVIDENNTLNGTQIKLMAEMFLNNETFAATVLEKDFHLYPYGNPNYTIPVYIIAYDAVTLVNSSSGEEWYIGYPSDLGGEFLGYTTSLGDIGKAMGAMTVIAGYPINEYLNTSLITSEISCLNSTLGRIAKYDPSVANELNELSSIIGQAYPLAWTSKAYNSLIVNMFAEALEGTGYPVIAPFSSKLEFTMSGLQTTPGTPFPEIHMIYFQPVYVALFPWVRGPNYETYIMVMIYQFVQPGTIIPECVYYG
;
A
#
# COMPACT_ATOMS: atom_id res chain seq x y z
N MET A 1 42.22 -19.04 -19.24
CA MET A 1 42.44 -17.66 -18.74
C MET A 1 42.33 -16.56 -19.83
N GLN A 2 41.55 -16.75 -20.90
CA GLN A 2 41.27 -15.71 -21.92
C GLN A 2 39.81 -15.18 -21.89
N SER A 3 38.95 -15.72 -21.01
CA SER A 3 37.54 -15.31 -20.90
C SER A 3 37.33 -14.07 -20.00
N THR A 4 38.24 -13.78 -19.05
CA THR A 4 38.13 -12.64 -18.14
C THR A 4 38.66 -11.32 -18.70
N LYS A 5 39.45 -11.35 -19.78
CA LYS A 5 39.99 -10.14 -20.44
C LYS A 5 39.02 -9.48 -21.43
N THR A 6 37.97 -10.17 -21.85
CA THR A 6 36.97 -9.62 -22.79
C THR A 6 35.83 -8.91 -22.07
N LEU A 7 35.54 -9.27 -20.81
CA LEU A 7 34.54 -8.57 -19.98
C LEU A 7 35.08 -7.22 -19.47
N THR A 8 36.38 -7.14 -19.20
CA THR A 8 37.06 -5.92 -18.69
C THR A 8 37.30 -4.85 -19.75
N ARG A 9 37.10 -5.15 -21.05
CA ARG A 9 37.25 -4.16 -22.13
C ARG A 9 35.97 -3.40 -22.46
N ILE A 10 34.85 -3.72 -21.79
CA ILE A 10 33.55 -3.04 -21.96
C ILE A 10 33.41 -1.83 -20.99
N LEU A 11 34.27 -1.72 -19.98
CA LEU A 11 34.25 -0.64 -19.00
C LEU A 11 35.53 0.21 -19.14
N GLY A 12 35.48 1.22 -20.01
CA GLY A 12 36.57 2.18 -20.16
C GLY A 12 36.84 2.92 -18.85
N HIS A 13 38.09 3.38 -18.65
CA HIS A 13 38.61 4.02 -17.43
C HIS A 13 37.77 5.16 -16.81
N THR A 14 36.77 5.69 -17.51
CA THR A 14 35.84 6.70 -17.01
C THR A 14 34.55 6.13 -16.38
N ASN A 15 34.35 4.80 -16.42
CA ASN A 15 33.22 4.10 -15.80
C ASN A 15 33.47 3.72 -14.33
N ILE A 16 34.73 3.69 -13.87
CA ILE A 16 35.07 3.36 -12.48
C ILE A 16 34.64 4.47 -11.54
N ILE A 17 34.87 5.73 -11.92
CA ILE A 17 34.44 6.90 -11.14
C ILE A 17 32.91 6.96 -11.08
N ASP A 18 32.25 6.76 -12.22
CA ASP A 18 30.78 6.76 -12.28
C ASP A 18 30.20 5.64 -11.42
N ALA A 19 30.76 4.42 -11.49
CA ALA A 19 30.36 3.30 -10.63
C ALA A 19 30.61 3.63 -9.15
N PHE A 20 31.75 4.22 -8.80
CA PHE A 20 32.04 4.61 -7.42
C PHE A 20 31.05 5.64 -6.89
N ILE A 21 30.72 6.68 -7.66
CA ILE A 21 29.74 7.70 -7.28
C ILE A 21 28.34 7.07 -7.12
N VAL A 22 27.91 6.25 -8.08
CA VAL A 22 26.59 5.60 -8.01
C VAL A 22 26.53 4.63 -6.82
N SER A 23 27.60 3.88 -6.54
CA SER A 23 27.68 3.02 -5.35
C SER A 23 27.65 3.82 -4.05
N ALA A 24 28.30 4.99 -4.00
CA ALA A 24 28.23 5.87 -2.84
C ALA A 24 26.81 6.43 -2.62
N VAL A 25 26.13 6.84 -3.69
CA VAL A 25 24.74 7.32 -3.64
C VAL A 25 23.78 6.17 -3.28
N ALA A 26 24.01 4.97 -3.80
CA ALA A 26 23.26 3.78 -3.42
C ALA A 26 23.46 3.42 -1.95
N LEU A 27 24.68 3.59 -1.41
CA LEU A 27 24.94 3.40 0.01
C LEU A 27 24.16 4.41 0.87
N VAL A 28 24.08 5.69 0.45
CA VAL A 28 23.24 6.68 1.13
C VAL A 28 21.76 6.24 1.14
N SER A 29 21.25 5.79 -0.01
CA SER A 29 19.88 5.27 -0.14
C SER A 29 19.60 4.10 0.81
N ILE A 30 20.55 3.16 0.89
CA ILE A 30 20.53 2.00 1.78
C ILE A 30 20.54 2.43 3.25
N LEU A 31 21.43 3.34 3.63
CA LEU A 31 21.57 3.79 5.02
C LEU A 31 20.31 4.50 5.52
N ILE A 32 19.72 5.38 4.72
CA ILE A 32 18.45 6.06 5.06
C ILE A 32 17.35 5.02 5.32
N ARG A 33 17.18 4.05 4.42
CA ARG A 33 16.11 3.04 4.52
C ARG A 33 16.38 1.92 5.54
N SER A 34 17.59 1.87 6.08
CA SER A 34 17.98 0.93 7.13
C SER A 34 17.85 1.51 8.54
N LEU A 35 17.40 2.77 8.68
CA LEU A 35 17.28 3.40 10.00
C LEU A 35 16.30 2.69 10.93
N SER A 36 15.29 1.99 10.40
CA SER A 36 14.37 1.20 11.22
C SER A 36 15.03 0.03 11.97
N THR A 37 16.27 -0.35 11.60
CA THR A 37 17.02 -1.45 12.26
C THR A 37 17.41 -1.18 13.72
N GLN A 38 17.24 0.06 14.20
CA GLN A 38 17.41 0.38 15.61
C GLN A 38 16.24 -0.12 16.49
N TYR A 39 15.11 -0.44 15.87
CA TYR A 39 13.93 -1.01 16.51
C TYR A 39 13.92 -2.55 16.35
N PRO A 40 13.08 -3.27 17.12
CA PRO A 40 12.85 -4.69 16.90
C PRO A 40 12.43 -4.96 15.45
N LEU A 41 13.19 -5.80 14.76
CA LEU A 41 12.97 -6.10 13.35
C LEU A 41 11.82 -7.07 13.16
N SER A 42 10.88 -6.71 12.29
CA SER A 42 9.88 -7.62 11.77
C SER A 42 9.59 -7.38 10.29
N VAL A 43 8.79 -8.25 9.68
CA VAL A 43 8.14 -7.93 8.40
C VAL A 43 7.27 -6.69 8.59
N ASN A 44 7.30 -5.78 7.61
CA ASN A 44 6.66 -4.46 7.68
C ASN A 44 5.38 -4.39 6.87
N GLY A 45 4.38 -3.66 7.37
CA GLY A 45 3.09 -3.55 6.70
C GLY A 45 2.28 -4.83 6.85
N PHE A 46 1.03 -4.80 6.41
CA PHE A 46 0.19 -6.00 6.34
C PHE A 46 0.57 -6.88 5.13
N ASP A 47 0.59 -6.28 3.93
CA ASP A 47 0.84 -6.96 2.66
C ASP A 47 2.14 -7.77 2.61
N SER A 48 3.20 -7.31 3.27
CA SER A 48 4.49 -8.01 3.22
C SER A 48 4.46 -9.34 3.98
N TRP A 49 3.58 -9.52 4.98
CA TRP A 49 3.42 -10.79 5.69
C TRP A 49 2.89 -11.88 4.78
N TYR A 50 1.87 -11.56 4.00
CA TYR A 50 1.34 -12.46 2.96
C TYR A 50 2.40 -12.82 1.93
N LEU A 51 3.17 -11.84 1.43
CA LEU A 51 4.24 -12.11 0.47
C LEU A 51 5.37 -12.98 1.05
N PHE A 52 5.72 -12.76 2.33
CA PHE A 52 6.66 -13.60 3.07
C PHE A 52 6.14 -15.03 3.21
N TYR A 53 4.88 -15.18 3.56
CA TYR A 53 4.26 -16.49 3.76
C TYR A 53 4.18 -17.28 2.46
N ASN A 54 3.77 -16.65 1.36
CA ASN A 54 3.87 -17.25 0.02
C ASN A 54 5.30 -17.66 -0.34
N ALA A 55 6.29 -16.83 0.00
CA ALA A 55 7.70 -17.18 -0.24
C ALA A 55 8.13 -18.40 0.59
N LEU A 56 7.61 -18.52 1.82
CA LEU A 56 7.86 -19.66 2.70
C LEU A 56 7.26 -20.94 2.12
N LEU A 57 6.02 -20.89 1.63
CA LEU A 57 5.35 -22.02 0.98
C LEU A 57 6.11 -22.47 -0.29
N ILE A 58 6.54 -21.51 -1.13
CA ILE A 58 7.36 -21.80 -2.32
C ILE A 58 8.71 -22.42 -1.93
N ALA A 59 9.36 -21.92 -0.87
CA ALA A 59 10.63 -22.46 -0.38
C ALA A 59 10.48 -23.88 0.19
N GLN A 60 9.38 -24.16 0.91
CA GLN A 60 9.00 -25.51 1.36
C GLN A 60 8.81 -26.47 0.18
N ALA A 61 8.23 -25.98 -0.92
CA ALA A 61 8.11 -26.70 -2.19
C ALA A 61 9.42 -26.72 -3.02
N HIS A 62 10.57 -26.46 -2.40
CA HIS A 62 11.90 -26.45 -3.03
C HIS A 62 12.03 -25.48 -4.23
N GLY A 63 11.30 -24.36 -4.19
CA GLY A 63 11.28 -23.37 -5.27
C GLY A 63 10.29 -23.69 -6.39
N ASN A 64 9.56 -24.79 -6.29
CA ASN A 64 8.52 -25.13 -7.26
C ASN A 64 7.20 -24.48 -6.86
N TRP A 65 6.95 -23.28 -7.40
CA TRP A 65 5.70 -22.54 -7.21
C TRP A 65 4.43 -23.22 -7.74
N TYR A 66 4.53 -24.32 -8.52
CA TYR A 66 3.39 -25.15 -8.96
C TYR A 66 3.08 -26.30 -8.00
N ALA A 67 3.97 -26.57 -7.06
CA ALA A 67 3.81 -27.62 -6.06
C ALA A 67 3.36 -27.05 -4.71
N VAL A 68 3.01 -25.77 -4.66
CA VAL A 68 2.44 -25.17 -3.45
C VAL A 68 0.98 -25.59 -3.34
N PRO A 69 0.57 -26.22 -2.24
CA PRO A 69 -0.83 -26.57 -2.05
C PRO A 69 -1.70 -25.32 -1.86
N PRO A 70 -3.02 -25.43 -2.07
CA PRO A 70 -3.95 -24.35 -1.75
C PRO A 70 -3.86 -24.02 -0.26
N ASP A 71 -3.84 -22.72 0.05
CA ASP A 71 -3.88 -22.29 1.43
C ASP A 71 -5.28 -22.52 2.01
N ALA A 72 -5.37 -23.39 3.00
CA ALA A 72 -6.63 -23.72 3.68
C ALA A 72 -6.88 -22.84 4.93
N HIS A 73 -5.88 -22.07 5.35
CA HIS A 73 -6.03 -21.06 6.41
C HIS A 73 -6.67 -19.79 5.86
N ALA A 74 -6.36 -19.45 4.62
CA ALA A 74 -6.95 -18.31 3.92
C ALA A 74 -8.43 -18.47 3.59
N TRP A 75 -9.22 -17.40 3.74
CA TRP A 75 -10.63 -17.33 3.30
C TRP A 75 -11.48 -18.57 3.63
N PHE A 76 -11.50 -19.00 4.89
CA PHE A 76 -12.29 -20.17 5.28
C PHE A 76 -13.79 -19.95 4.98
N PRO A 77 -14.53 -20.97 4.47
CA PRO A 77 -14.09 -22.35 4.16
C PRO A 77 -13.58 -22.56 2.73
N TRP A 78 -13.41 -21.50 1.94
CA TRP A 78 -13.06 -21.59 0.51
C TRP A 78 -11.60 -21.92 0.25
N GLY A 79 -10.68 -21.43 1.10
CA GLY A 79 -9.25 -21.50 0.81
C GLY A 79 -8.81 -20.48 -0.24
N PHE A 80 -7.51 -20.31 -0.40
CA PHE A 80 -6.93 -19.47 -1.43
C PHE A 80 -5.80 -20.18 -2.20
N PHE A 81 -5.82 -20.07 -3.52
CA PHE A 81 -4.77 -20.59 -4.39
C PHE A 81 -3.77 -19.49 -4.67
N ILE A 82 -2.54 -19.62 -4.19
CA ILE A 82 -1.49 -18.61 -4.37
C ILE A 82 -1.19 -18.35 -5.86
N GLU A 83 -1.46 -19.33 -6.72
CA GLU A 83 -1.30 -19.23 -8.17
C GLU A 83 -2.26 -18.21 -8.79
N LEU A 84 -3.42 -17.99 -8.18
CA LEU A 84 -4.40 -17.01 -8.69
C LEU A 84 -3.97 -15.57 -8.40
N ASP A 85 -2.94 -15.36 -7.60
CA ASP A 85 -2.46 -14.02 -7.27
C ASP A 85 -1.61 -13.39 -8.40
N ASN A 86 -1.78 -12.08 -8.56
CA ASN A 86 -1.11 -11.30 -9.60
C ASN A 86 0.29 -10.82 -9.16
N THR A 87 0.78 -11.21 -7.98
CA THR A 87 2.05 -10.70 -7.42
C THR A 87 3.05 -11.77 -6.97
N ILE A 88 2.90 -13.01 -7.45
CA ILE A 88 3.72 -14.17 -7.06
C ILE A 88 5.22 -14.04 -7.41
N GLY A 89 5.60 -13.13 -8.32
CA GLY A 89 7.00 -12.93 -8.71
C GLY A 89 7.90 -12.48 -7.56
N LEU A 90 7.39 -11.65 -6.65
CA LEU A 90 8.18 -11.17 -5.52
C LEU A 90 8.41 -12.26 -4.45
N PRO A 91 7.38 -13.02 -4.02
CA PRO A 91 7.55 -14.23 -3.22
C PRO A 91 8.51 -15.24 -3.86
N PHE A 92 8.44 -15.43 -5.17
CA PHE A 92 9.36 -16.31 -5.90
C PHE A 92 10.82 -15.85 -5.82
N ILE A 93 11.09 -14.54 -5.97
CA ILE A 93 12.43 -13.98 -5.80
C ILE A 93 12.94 -14.21 -4.38
N VAL A 94 12.12 -13.95 -3.35
CA VAL A 94 12.47 -14.20 -1.95
C VAL A 94 12.81 -15.66 -1.73
N ALA A 95 11.95 -16.57 -2.20
CA ALA A 95 12.14 -18.01 -2.08
C ALA A 95 13.45 -18.43 -2.74
N LEU A 96 13.68 -18.06 -4.00
CA LEU A 96 14.88 -18.42 -4.76
C LEU A 96 16.17 -17.96 -4.07
N LEU A 97 16.20 -16.74 -3.53
CA LEU A 97 17.34 -16.21 -2.80
C LEU A 97 17.56 -16.91 -1.45
N SER A 98 16.51 -17.46 -0.85
CA SER A 98 16.58 -18.19 0.42
C SER A 98 17.00 -19.67 0.27
N LEU A 99 16.72 -20.30 -0.88
CA LEU A 99 16.97 -21.74 -1.11
C LEU A 99 18.38 -22.22 -0.76
N PRO A 100 19.47 -21.50 -1.08
CA PRO A 100 20.82 -21.93 -0.71
C PRO A 100 21.04 -22.08 0.81
N PHE A 101 20.25 -21.38 1.62
CA PHE A 101 20.34 -21.34 3.08
C PHE A 101 19.21 -22.11 3.77
N TYR A 102 18.17 -22.48 3.02
CA TYR A 102 16.94 -23.07 3.55
C TYR A 102 17.18 -24.41 4.25
N SER A 103 18.08 -25.26 3.73
CA SER A 103 18.42 -26.55 4.36
C SER A 103 19.02 -26.41 5.76
N THR A 104 19.64 -25.27 6.07
CA THR A 104 20.31 -25.02 7.35
C THR A 104 19.44 -24.22 8.31
N TYR A 105 18.72 -23.21 7.82
CA TYR A 105 17.98 -22.25 8.65
C TYR A 105 16.47 -22.32 8.49
N GLY A 106 15.94 -23.13 7.58
CA GLY A 106 14.50 -23.29 7.33
C GLY A 106 13.79 -21.95 7.07
N ALA A 107 12.66 -21.73 7.73
CA ALA A 107 11.88 -20.50 7.63
C ALA A 107 12.67 -19.22 7.96
N ASN A 108 13.68 -19.31 8.85
CA ASN A 108 14.51 -18.15 9.20
C ASN A 108 15.34 -17.64 8.01
N ALA A 109 15.71 -18.50 7.06
CA ALA A 109 16.37 -18.06 5.82
C ALA A 109 15.44 -17.17 5.00
N VAL A 110 14.18 -17.61 4.80
CA VAL A 110 13.16 -16.86 4.05
C VAL A 110 12.88 -15.53 4.75
N TYR A 111 12.69 -15.57 6.08
CA TYR A 111 12.43 -14.37 6.88
C TYR A 111 13.56 -13.35 6.77
N THR A 112 14.82 -13.79 6.90
CA THR A 112 16.00 -12.92 6.78
C THR A 112 16.10 -12.28 5.39
N VAL A 113 15.85 -13.05 4.32
CA VAL A 113 15.84 -12.51 2.96
C VAL A 113 14.74 -11.45 2.84
N THR A 114 13.52 -11.74 3.30
CA THR A 114 12.42 -10.75 3.31
C THR A 114 12.81 -9.45 4.00
N LEU A 115 13.42 -9.53 5.19
CA LEU A 115 13.79 -8.35 5.96
C LEU A 115 14.68 -7.39 5.17
N PHE A 116 15.71 -7.91 4.50
CA PHE A 116 16.74 -7.09 3.85
C PHE A 116 16.52 -6.88 2.35
N LEU A 117 15.52 -7.53 1.74
CA LEU A 117 15.29 -7.42 0.29
C LEU A 117 14.94 -5.99 -0.14
N TYR A 118 14.20 -5.23 0.68
CA TYR A 118 13.92 -3.82 0.40
C TYR A 118 15.19 -2.94 0.45
N VAL A 119 16.15 -3.28 1.33
CA VAL A 119 17.44 -2.57 1.38
C VAL A 119 18.23 -2.79 0.08
N ALA A 120 18.19 -4.01 -0.46
CA ALA A 120 18.77 -4.27 -1.78
C ALA A 120 18.07 -3.48 -2.89
N LEU A 121 16.73 -3.40 -2.85
CA LEU A 121 15.94 -2.60 -3.79
C LEU A 121 16.33 -1.12 -3.76
N ALA A 122 16.58 -0.56 -2.58
CA ALA A 122 17.01 0.84 -2.41
C ALA A 122 18.27 1.18 -3.21
N GLY A 123 19.26 0.28 -3.19
CA GLY A 123 20.50 0.44 -3.97
C GLY A 123 20.28 0.15 -5.47
N LEU A 124 19.52 -0.90 -5.79
CA LEU A 124 19.19 -1.27 -7.17
C LEU A 124 18.42 -0.17 -7.89
N GLY A 125 17.48 0.50 -7.21
CA GLY A 125 16.69 1.59 -7.77
C GLY A 125 17.53 2.80 -8.16
N VAL A 126 18.54 3.15 -7.35
CA VAL A 126 19.51 4.21 -7.67
C VAL A 126 20.30 3.85 -8.94
N ALA A 127 20.77 2.61 -9.02
CA ALA A 127 21.49 2.12 -10.19
C ALA A 127 20.60 2.11 -11.44
N ALA A 128 19.36 1.64 -11.33
CA ALA A 128 18.39 1.58 -12.40
C ALA A 128 18.06 2.98 -12.97
N ALA A 129 17.82 3.96 -12.10
CA ALA A 129 17.59 5.34 -12.51
C ALA A 129 18.80 5.96 -13.22
N TYR A 130 20.02 5.72 -12.69
CA TYR A 130 21.25 6.18 -13.33
C TYR A 130 21.42 5.61 -14.74
N VAL A 131 21.31 4.28 -14.90
CA VAL A 131 21.55 3.64 -16.21
C VAL A 131 20.45 4.00 -17.21
N ALA A 132 19.19 4.09 -16.79
CA ALA A 132 18.09 4.50 -17.66
C ALA A 132 18.32 5.90 -18.25
N VAL A 133 18.60 6.90 -17.40
CA VAL A 133 18.79 8.29 -17.88
C VAL A 133 20.10 8.47 -18.62
N SER A 134 21.21 7.91 -18.12
CA SER A 134 22.51 8.03 -18.80
C SER A 134 22.48 7.32 -20.17
N GLY A 135 21.74 6.22 -20.30
CA GLY A 135 21.47 5.55 -21.57
C GLY A 135 20.66 6.41 -22.53
N LEU A 136 19.54 6.98 -22.08
CA LEU A 136 18.64 7.78 -22.93
C LEU A 136 19.25 9.12 -23.37
N THR A 137 19.98 9.79 -22.47
CA THR A 137 20.48 11.17 -22.67
C THR A 137 21.95 11.24 -23.06
N LYS A 138 22.71 10.15 -22.89
CA LYS A 138 24.18 10.13 -22.98
C LYS A 138 24.87 11.11 -22.02
N SER A 139 24.17 11.57 -20.99
CA SER A 139 24.65 12.54 -20.03
C SER A 139 24.83 11.93 -18.65
N ARG A 140 26.04 12.11 -18.10
CA ARG A 140 26.35 11.73 -16.72
C ARG A 140 25.59 12.57 -15.71
N ILE A 141 25.44 13.87 -15.97
CA ILE A 141 24.79 14.81 -15.05
C ILE A 141 23.33 14.42 -14.85
N GLY A 142 22.61 14.13 -15.94
CA GLY A 142 21.22 13.69 -15.87
C GLY A 142 21.07 12.37 -15.11
N GLY A 143 21.98 11.42 -15.38
CA GLY A 143 22.04 10.14 -14.66
C GLY A 143 22.27 10.31 -13.15
N PHE A 144 23.26 11.13 -12.74
CA PHE A 144 23.53 11.35 -11.32
C PHE A 144 22.39 12.07 -10.61
N VAL A 145 21.72 13.03 -11.26
CA VAL A 145 20.55 13.71 -10.69
C VAL A 145 19.41 12.72 -10.48
N ALA A 146 19.09 11.88 -11.46
CA ALA A 146 18.04 10.86 -11.29
C ALA A 146 18.37 9.87 -10.16
N ALA A 147 19.64 9.43 -10.09
CA ALA A 147 20.13 8.56 -9.03
C ALA A 147 20.00 9.21 -7.64
N ALA A 148 20.38 10.48 -7.52
CA ALA A 148 20.31 11.23 -6.28
C ALA A 148 18.86 11.46 -5.83
N ILE A 149 17.94 11.80 -6.74
CA ILE A 149 16.50 11.94 -6.42
C ILE A 149 15.96 10.62 -5.84
N ILE A 150 16.21 9.47 -6.48
CA ILE A 150 15.75 8.17 -5.95
C ILE A 150 16.36 7.87 -4.58
N ALA A 151 17.65 8.17 -4.40
CA ALA A 151 18.36 7.85 -3.17
C ALA A 151 17.72 8.49 -1.94
N VAL A 152 17.20 9.71 -2.07
CA VAL A 152 16.67 10.50 -0.94
C VAL A 152 15.18 10.81 -1.03
N SER A 153 14.45 10.17 -1.95
CA SER A 153 13.02 10.45 -2.17
C SER A 153 12.16 10.04 -0.94
N PRO A 154 11.40 10.98 -0.33
CA PRO A 154 10.47 10.69 0.76
C PRO A 154 9.39 9.71 0.35
N ALA A 155 8.85 9.87 -0.87
CA ALA A 155 7.84 9.00 -1.47
C ALA A 155 8.17 7.50 -1.36
N LEU A 156 9.47 7.16 -1.43
CA LEU A 156 9.94 5.78 -1.38
C LEU A 156 10.12 5.24 0.04
N THR A 157 10.09 6.09 1.05
CA THR A 157 10.25 5.72 2.48
C THR A 157 8.92 5.63 3.22
N VAL A 158 7.86 6.22 2.66
CA VAL A 158 6.50 6.12 3.21
C VAL A 158 6.04 4.66 3.14
N LYS A 159 5.68 4.07 4.30
CA LYS A 159 5.28 2.65 4.46
C LYS A 159 6.36 1.62 4.07
N ASN A 160 7.57 2.05 3.74
CA ASN A 160 8.62 1.22 3.17
C ASN A 160 9.92 1.37 3.94
N ILE A 161 10.12 0.43 4.86
CA ILE A 161 11.32 0.30 5.70
C ILE A 161 11.82 -1.15 5.65
N VAL A 162 12.87 -1.47 6.40
CA VAL A 162 13.34 -2.86 6.56
C VAL A 162 12.17 -3.75 6.98
N GLY A 163 12.03 -4.91 6.31
CA GLY A 163 10.87 -5.79 6.45
C GLY A 163 9.77 -5.59 5.40
N GLY A 164 9.80 -4.50 4.63
CA GLY A 164 8.81 -4.23 3.59
C GLY A 164 9.07 -4.98 2.28
N LEU A 165 8.00 -5.31 1.55
CA LEU A 165 8.07 -5.89 0.20
C LEU A 165 7.22 -5.06 -0.80
N PRO A 166 7.64 -3.83 -1.17
CA PRO A 166 6.86 -2.95 -2.03
C PRO A 166 6.82 -3.43 -3.49
N LYS A 167 5.72 -4.11 -3.83
CA LYS A 167 5.42 -4.66 -5.17
C LYS A 167 5.59 -3.60 -6.27
N THR A 168 5.03 -2.41 -6.06
CA THR A 168 5.07 -1.28 -7.00
C THR A 168 6.49 -0.77 -7.25
N SER A 169 7.33 -0.67 -6.21
CA SER A 169 8.73 -0.25 -6.34
C SER A 169 9.57 -1.27 -7.12
N TRP A 170 9.38 -2.57 -6.89
CA TRP A 170 10.03 -3.62 -7.66
C TRP A 170 9.66 -3.53 -9.14
N GLY A 171 8.37 -3.38 -9.45
CA GLY A 171 7.89 -3.16 -10.81
C GLY A 171 8.58 -1.95 -11.48
N GLY A 172 8.64 -0.81 -10.79
CA GLY A 172 9.30 0.40 -11.30
C GLY A 172 10.79 0.21 -11.61
N VAL A 173 11.55 -0.42 -10.70
CA VAL A 173 12.99 -0.67 -10.88
C VAL A 173 13.26 -1.59 -12.08
N PHE A 174 12.50 -2.67 -12.21
CA PHE A 174 12.62 -3.59 -13.33
C PHE A 174 12.24 -2.95 -14.68
N VAL A 175 11.22 -2.10 -14.70
CA VAL A 175 10.86 -1.30 -15.89
C VAL A 175 12.02 -0.37 -16.30
N LEU A 176 12.70 0.29 -15.37
CA LEU A 176 13.85 1.14 -15.68
C LEU A 176 15.03 0.36 -16.29
N PHE A 177 15.31 -0.86 -15.80
CA PHE A 177 16.31 -1.73 -16.43
C PHE A 177 15.89 -2.15 -17.84
N SER A 178 14.60 -2.43 -18.04
CA SER A 178 14.03 -2.76 -19.36
C SER A 178 14.19 -1.60 -20.34
N ILE A 179 13.87 -0.38 -19.91
CA ILE A 179 14.08 0.86 -20.69
C ILE A 179 15.55 1.02 -21.09
N TYR A 180 16.47 0.83 -20.15
CA TYR A 180 17.90 0.92 -20.42
C TYR A 180 18.36 -0.09 -21.49
N LEU A 181 18.02 -1.37 -21.32
CA LEU A 181 18.44 -2.44 -22.23
C LEU A 181 17.79 -2.31 -23.61
N LEU A 182 16.51 -1.92 -23.67
CA LEU A 182 15.82 -1.65 -24.93
C LEU A 182 16.47 -0.49 -25.68
N ASN A 183 16.72 0.64 -24.98
CA ASN A 183 17.44 1.77 -25.57
C ASN A 183 18.83 1.35 -26.07
N TYR A 184 19.56 0.58 -25.27
CA TYR A 184 20.88 0.07 -25.64
C TYR A 184 20.85 -0.82 -26.89
N ALA A 185 19.83 -1.67 -27.04
CA ALA A 185 19.61 -2.49 -28.22
C ALA A 185 19.44 -1.64 -29.49
N ILE A 186 18.59 -0.61 -29.40
CA ILE A 186 18.27 0.31 -30.50
C ILE A 186 19.52 1.11 -30.88
N GLU A 187 20.22 1.70 -29.92
CA GLU A 187 21.39 2.53 -30.18
C GLU A 187 22.58 1.74 -30.74
N LYS A 188 22.82 0.53 -30.22
CA LYS A 188 23.90 -0.33 -30.70
C LYS A 188 23.55 -1.06 -31.99
N LYS A 189 22.31 -0.94 -32.49
CA LYS A 189 21.79 -1.68 -33.65
C LYS A 189 22.01 -3.19 -33.50
N LYS A 190 21.73 -3.69 -32.29
CA LYS A 190 21.92 -5.08 -31.89
C LYS A 190 20.64 -5.58 -31.22
N PRO A 191 19.68 -6.08 -32.01
CA PRO A 191 18.38 -6.51 -31.50
C PRO A 191 18.44 -7.56 -30.38
N ILE A 192 19.51 -8.35 -30.29
CA ILE A 192 19.71 -9.34 -29.23
C ILE A 192 19.64 -8.74 -27.82
N TYR A 193 20.02 -7.47 -27.63
CA TYR A 193 19.85 -6.82 -26.32
C TYR A 193 18.39 -6.56 -25.96
N GLY A 194 17.48 -6.53 -26.95
CA GLY A 194 16.04 -6.53 -26.72
C GLY A 194 15.57 -7.82 -26.06
N ALA A 195 16.13 -8.98 -26.43
CA ALA A 195 15.85 -10.24 -25.74
C ALA A 195 16.25 -10.18 -24.25
N PHE A 196 17.39 -9.55 -23.93
CA PHE A 196 17.78 -9.32 -22.53
C PHE A 196 16.90 -8.30 -21.81
N ALA A 197 16.32 -7.32 -22.52
CA ALA A 197 15.34 -6.40 -21.96
C ALA A 197 14.03 -7.10 -21.57
N GLY A 198 13.71 -8.24 -22.19
CA GLY A 198 12.49 -8.99 -21.89
C GLY A 198 12.50 -9.67 -20.52
N VAL A 199 13.69 -9.99 -19.99
CA VAL A 199 13.84 -10.62 -18.65
C VAL A 199 13.42 -9.68 -17.51
N PRO A 200 13.96 -8.46 -17.37
CA PRO A 200 13.47 -7.54 -16.35
C PRO A 200 12.01 -7.13 -16.60
N LEU A 201 11.56 -7.05 -17.85
CA LEU A 201 10.15 -6.75 -18.13
C LEU A 201 9.23 -7.87 -17.59
N PHE A 202 9.59 -9.14 -17.83
CA PHE A 202 8.93 -10.30 -17.21
C PHE A 202 8.89 -10.17 -15.68
N LEU A 203 10.04 -9.87 -15.04
CA LEU A 203 10.09 -9.71 -13.59
C LEU A 203 9.20 -8.57 -13.09
N ALA A 204 9.08 -7.47 -13.84
CA ALA A 204 8.18 -6.38 -13.51
C ALA A 204 6.71 -6.83 -13.52
N GLU A 205 6.31 -7.58 -14.55
CA GLU A 205 4.94 -8.05 -14.76
C GLU A 205 4.50 -9.11 -13.75
N VAL A 206 5.41 -10.00 -13.32
CA VAL A 206 5.07 -11.01 -12.30
C VAL A 206 5.21 -10.50 -10.86
N SER A 207 6.01 -9.46 -10.62
CA SER A 207 6.21 -8.90 -9.27
C SER A 207 5.17 -7.84 -8.91
N TRP A 208 4.52 -7.23 -9.90
CA TRP A 208 3.50 -6.20 -9.69
C TRP A 208 2.27 -6.47 -10.56
N GLY A 209 1.09 -6.47 -9.93
CA GLY A 209 -0.19 -6.69 -10.61
C GLY A 209 -0.61 -5.59 -11.61
N GLY A 210 0.25 -4.59 -11.85
CA GLY A 210 0.10 -3.56 -12.88
C GLY A 210 0.69 -3.97 -14.25
N SER A 211 0.76 -5.26 -14.57
CA SER A 211 1.27 -5.75 -15.86
C SER A 211 0.50 -5.14 -17.06
N THR A 212 -0.83 -5.09 -16.98
CA THR A 212 -1.65 -4.45 -18.02
C THR A 212 -1.33 -2.96 -18.18
N TYR A 213 -1.03 -2.27 -17.08
CA TYR A 213 -0.61 -0.87 -17.11
C TYR A 213 0.74 -0.70 -17.85
N ILE A 214 1.68 -1.62 -17.61
CA ILE A 214 2.97 -1.65 -18.31
C ILE A 214 2.75 -1.88 -19.82
N ASP A 215 1.95 -2.86 -20.22
CA ASP A 215 1.70 -3.18 -21.63
C ASP A 215 1.02 -2.04 -22.38
N LEU A 216 -0.02 -1.45 -21.79
CA LEU A 216 -0.75 -0.34 -22.39
C LEU A 216 0.14 0.89 -22.55
N SER A 217 1.05 1.14 -21.61
CA SER A 217 2.02 2.22 -21.73
C SER A 217 3.03 1.99 -22.86
N LEU A 218 3.44 0.74 -23.12
CA LEU A 218 4.26 0.37 -24.28
C LEU A 218 3.51 0.59 -25.58
N LEU A 219 2.24 0.18 -25.65
CA LEU A 219 1.38 0.40 -26.82
C LEU A 219 1.25 1.90 -27.14
N ALA A 220 0.96 2.72 -26.13
CA ALA A 220 0.91 4.17 -26.28
C ALA A 220 2.26 4.78 -26.67
N GLY A 221 3.37 4.27 -26.14
CA GLY A 221 4.72 4.68 -26.55
C GLY A 221 5.02 4.35 -28.03
N ALA A 222 4.63 3.16 -28.49
CA ALA A 222 4.76 2.75 -29.89
C ALA A 222 3.89 3.60 -30.83
N PHE A 223 2.69 3.95 -30.37
CA PHE A 223 1.80 4.85 -31.09
C PHE A 223 2.40 6.25 -31.26
N LEU A 224 2.94 6.82 -30.18
CA LEU A 224 3.66 8.10 -30.25
C LEU A 224 4.88 8.02 -31.17
N LEU A 225 5.61 6.89 -31.19
CA LEU A 225 6.74 6.70 -32.10
C LEU A 225 6.32 6.76 -33.58
N ILE A 226 5.20 6.12 -33.92
CA ILE A 226 4.62 6.13 -35.28
C ILE A 226 4.12 7.54 -35.62
N LEU A 227 3.38 8.17 -34.70
CA LEU A 227 2.86 9.53 -34.86
C LEU A 227 3.98 10.56 -35.13
N LEU A 228 5.10 10.41 -34.41
CA LEU A 228 6.29 11.26 -34.58
C LEU A 228 7.14 10.87 -35.80
N ASN A 229 6.75 9.84 -36.56
CA ASN A 229 7.44 9.33 -37.75
C ASN A 229 8.90 8.91 -37.48
N ARG A 230 9.18 8.37 -36.28
CA ARG A 230 10.55 7.99 -35.83
C ARG A 230 10.81 6.49 -35.81
N ASN A 231 9.82 5.69 -36.20
CA ASN A 231 9.96 4.24 -36.23
C ASN A 231 11.05 3.80 -37.22
N ASN A 232 11.81 2.78 -36.83
CA ASN A 232 12.91 2.21 -37.61
C ASN A 232 13.00 0.69 -37.38
N GLU A 233 13.68 -0.01 -38.29
CA GLU A 233 13.77 -1.47 -38.28
C GLU A 233 14.46 -2.02 -37.03
N GLU A 234 15.46 -1.31 -36.50
CA GLU A 234 16.15 -1.71 -35.26
C GLU A 234 15.23 -1.67 -34.04
N THR A 235 14.34 -0.67 -33.97
CA THR A 235 13.35 -0.52 -32.90
C THR A 235 12.32 -1.64 -32.98
N ALA A 236 11.78 -1.91 -34.17
CA ALA A 236 10.84 -3.00 -34.37
C ALA A 236 11.45 -4.36 -33.98
N LYS A 237 12.66 -4.67 -34.48
CA LYS A 237 13.36 -5.93 -34.15
C LYS A 237 13.69 -6.06 -32.65
N ALA A 238 14.22 -5.00 -32.03
CA ALA A 238 14.58 -5.01 -30.61
C ALA A 238 13.34 -5.18 -29.72
N TYR A 239 12.27 -4.43 -30.01
CA TYR A 239 11.00 -4.55 -29.30
C TYR A 239 10.39 -5.94 -29.47
N THR A 240 10.32 -6.47 -30.70
CA THR A 240 9.74 -7.80 -30.94
C THR A 240 10.51 -8.90 -30.21
N LEU A 241 11.85 -8.83 -30.14
CA LEU A 241 12.63 -9.78 -29.35
C LEU A 241 12.36 -9.65 -27.85
N MET A 242 12.21 -8.43 -27.34
CA MET A 242 11.78 -8.18 -25.96
C MET A 242 10.42 -8.83 -25.68
N ALA A 243 9.43 -8.53 -26.52
CA ALA A 243 8.07 -9.06 -26.42
C ALA A 243 8.02 -10.60 -26.47
N ILE A 244 8.79 -11.25 -27.36
CA ILE A 244 8.85 -12.71 -27.45
C ILE A 244 9.40 -13.31 -26.16
N VAL A 245 10.50 -12.76 -25.63
CA VAL A 245 11.12 -13.28 -24.40
C VAL A 245 10.20 -13.07 -23.20
N THR A 246 9.64 -11.86 -23.06
CA THR A 246 8.68 -11.56 -22.00
C THR A 246 7.49 -12.50 -22.05
N ALA A 247 6.81 -12.60 -23.21
CA ALA A 247 5.65 -13.46 -23.38
C ALA A 247 5.97 -14.95 -23.12
N PHE A 248 7.16 -15.41 -23.52
CA PHE A 248 7.60 -16.78 -23.23
C PHE A 248 7.81 -17.02 -21.74
N LEU A 249 8.45 -16.09 -21.03
CA LEU A 249 8.71 -16.23 -19.59
C LEU A 249 7.44 -16.07 -18.76
N THR A 250 6.54 -15.14 -19.11
CA THR A 250 5.25 -15.00 -18.42
C THR A 250 4.35 -16.21 -18.63
N SER A 251 4.52 -16.96 -19.74
CA SER A 251 3.85 -18.25 -19.94
C SER A 251 4.16 -19.28 -18.85
N TRP A 252 5.29 -19.14 -18.16
CA TRP A 252 5.73 -20.04 -17.11
C TRP A 252 5.31 -19.55 -15.72
N ALA A 253 4.69 -18.39 -15.60
CA ALA A 253 4.09 -17.96 -14.35
C ALA A 253 2.79 -18.75 -14.13
N PRO A 254 2.52 -19.24 -12.91
CA PRO A 254 1.30 -20.01 -12.60
C PRO A 254 0.03 -19.15 -12.62
N ASN A 255 0.17 -17.83 -12.70
CA ASN A 255 -0.91 -16.87 -12.59
C ASN A 255 -1.60 -16.55 -13.91
N SER A 256 -2.64 -15.72 -13.80
CA SER A 256 -3.43 -15.21 -14.94
C SER A 256 -2.66 -14.24 -15.86
N ILE A 257 -1.33 -14.28 -15.87
CA ILE A 257 -0.44 -13.48 -16.73
C ILE A 257 0.21 -14.36 -17.84
N GLY A 258 -0.19 -15.64 -17.96
CA GLY A 258 0.28 -16.55 -19.02
C GLY A 258 -0.03 -16.11 -20.46
N PHE A 259 0.60 -16.75 -21.46
CA PHE A 259 0.42 -16.44 -22.89
C PHE A 259 -1.04 -16.45 -23.38
N LEU A 260 -1.87 -17.30 -22.75
CA LEU A 260 -3.27 -17.51 -23.09
C LEU A 260 -4.24 -16.95 -22.04
N SER A 261 -3.75 -16.28 -20.99
CA SER A 261 -4.56 -15.88 -19.84
C SER A 261 -5.51 -14.70 -20.07
N GLY A 262 -5.67 -14.30 -21.33
CA GLY A 262 -6.60 -13.28 -21.80
C GLY A 262 -6.12 -12.71 -23.13
N LEU A 263 -6.98 -11.94 -23.81
CA LEU A 263 -6.59 -11.21 -25.04
C LEU A 263 -5.48 -10.16 -24.82
N ALA A 264 -5.07 -9.90 -23.57
CA ALA A 264 -4.44 -8.66 -23.16
C ALA A 264 -2.93 -8.71 -22.87
N HIS A 265 -2.27 -9.87 -22.75
CA HIS A 265 -0.88 -9.91 -22.26
C HIS A 265 0.15 -10.46 -23.28
N GLY A 266 0.37 -11.78 -23.37
CA GLY A 266 1.41 -12.33 -24.26
C GLY A 266 1.22 -12.02 -25.75
N LEU A 267 -0.03 -12.16 -26.24
CA LEU A 267 -0.38 -11.82 -27.64
C LEU A 267 -0.40 -10.31 -27.88
N SER A 268 -0.75 -9.50 -26.88
CA SER A 268 -0.85 -8.03 -27.03
C SER A 268 0.53 -7.38 -27.22
N LEU A 269 1.55 -7.88 -26.51
CA LEU A 269 2.94 -7.46 -26.69
C LEU A 269 3.42 -7.75 -28.12
N LEU A 270 3.03 -8.89 -28.70
CA LEU A 270 3.40 -9.21 -30.08
C LEU A 270 2.65 -8.35 -31.11
N ILE A 271 1.40 -7.95 -30.83
CA ILE A 271 0.63 -7.04 -31.69
C ILE A 271 1.35 -5.70 -31.86
N ILE A 272 1.99 -5.16 -30.82
CA ILE A 272 2.78 -3.93 -30.92
C ILE A 272 3.95 -4.13 -31.89
N GLY A 273 4.62 -5.29 -31.84
CA GLY A 273 5.69 -5.62 -32.79
C GLY A 273 5.18 -5.68 -34.23
N ALA A 274 4.05 -6.35 -34.44
CA ALA A 274 3.40 -6.41 -35.75
C ALA A 274 3.00 -5.03 -36.27
N LEU A 275 2.49 -4.15 -35.41
CA LEU A 275 2.13 -2.77 -35.73
C LEU A 275 3.37 -1.95 -36.15
N LEU A 276 4.49 -2.09 -35.44
CA LEU A 276 5.75 -1.43 -35.81
C LEU A 276 6.27 -1.89 -37.18
N PHE A 277 6.20 -3.20 -37.47
CA PHE A 277 6.57 -3.71 -38.79
C PHE A 277 5.59 -3.29 -39.89
N LEU A 278 4.29 -3.21 -39.58
CA LEU A 278 3.27 -2.72 -40.50
C LEU A 278 3.52 -1.27 -40.91
N ASP A 279 3.83 -0.37 -39.97
CA ASP A 279 4.20 1.02 -40.30
C ASP A 279 5.43 1.08 -41.22
N LEU A 280 6.47 0.27 -40.94
CA LEU A 280 7.67 0.21 -41.80
C LEU A 280 7.35 -0.32 -43.20
N HIS A 281 6.49 -1.33 -43.29
CA HIS A 281 6.06 -1.88 -44.57
C HIS A 281 5.26 -0.86 -45.37
N LEU A 282 4.29 -0.20 -44.74
CA LEU A 282 3.50 0.88 -45.35
C LEU A 282 4.37 2.06 -45.77
N LYS A 283 5.38 2.42 -44.97
CA LYS A 283 6.36 3.47 -45.32
C LYS A 283 7.10 3.18 -46.63
N ASN A 284 7.38 1.91 -46.91
CA ASN A 284 8.11 1.47 -48.10
C ASN A 284 7.23 1.32 -49.35
N ILE A 285 5.94 1.01 -49.18
CA ILE A 285 5.00 0.77 -50.29
C ILE A 285 4.28 2.06 -50.71
N LEU A 286 3.93 2.92 -49.76
CA LEU A 286 3.12 4.11 -50.05
C LEU A 286 3.93 5.17 -50.82
N PRO A 287 3.31 5.85 -51.81
CA PRO A 287 3.90 7.03 -52.44
C PRO A 287 4.31 8.06 -51.39
N LYS A 288 5.37 8.84 -51.66
CA LYS A 288 5.91 9.82 -50.72
C LYS A 288 4.84 10.81 -50.23
N GLU A 289 3.92 11.25 -51.09
CA GLU A 289 2.86 12.20 -50.69
C GLU A 289 1.89 11.61 -49.64
N ILE A 290 1.63 10.30 -49.70
CA ILE A 290 0.76 9.59 -48.75
C ILE A 290 1.55 9.13 -47.52
N SER A 291 2.83 8.81 -47.71
CA SER A 291 3.73 8.35 -46.65
C SER A 291 3.91 9.40 -45.54
N ASP A 292 3.80 10.69 -45.86
CA ASP A 292 3.83 11.78 -44.86
C ASP A 292 2.57 11.83 -44.00
N SER A 293 1.42 11.42 -44.55
CA SER A 293 0.13 11.34 -43.83
C SER A 293 -0.13 9.96 -43.21
N ARG A 294 0.69 8.95 -43.50
CA ARG A 294 0.47 7.56 -43.05
C ARG A 294 0.40 7.45 -41.52
N ALA A 295 1.24 8.21 -40.82
CA ALA A 295 1.31 8.19 -39.36
C ALA A 295 -0.04 8.62 -38.78
N LEU A 296 -0.61 9.70 -39.32
CA LEU A 296 -1.94 10.20 -38.95
C LEU A 296 -3.05 9.21 -39.34
N LEU A 297 -2.96 8.56 -40.50
CA LEU A 297 -3.95 7.57 -40.94
C LEU A 297 -3.94 6.31 -40.07
N ILE A 298 -2.77 5.71 -39.81
CA ILE A 298 -2.63 4.56 -38.90
C ILE A 298 -3.16 4.91 -37.51
N THR A 299 -2.78 6.10 -37.03
CA THR A 299 -3.25 6.67 -35.76
C THR A 299 -4.77 6.78 -35.73
N ALA A 300 -5.37 7.43 -36.72
CA ALA A 300 -6.81 7.65 -36.80
C ALA A 300 -7.57 6.32 -36.96
N SER A 301 -7.06 5.38 -37.76
CA SER A 301 -7.66 4.05 -37.94
C SER A 301 -7.61 3.24 -36.65
N ALA A 302 -6.48 3.23 -35.93
CA ALA A 302 -6.36 2.52 -34.66
C ALA A 302 -7.28 3.12 -33.59
N VAL A 303 -7.34 4.46 -33.49
CA VAL A 303 -8.28 5.15 -32.58
C VAL A 303 -9.73 4.85 -32.96
N PHE A 304 -10.06 4.87 -34.26
CA PHE A 304 -11.40 4.53 -34.73
C PHE A 304 -11.79 3.09 -34.37
N ILE A 305 -10.91 2.12 -34.63
CA ILE A 305 -11.13 0.71 -34.25
C ILE A 305 -11.33 0.57 -32.75
N PHE A 306 -10.50 1.25 -31.94
CA PHE A 306 -10.60 1.24 -30.49
C PHE A 306 -11.94 1.82 -30.00
N VAL A 307 -12.35 2.97 -30.52
CA VAL A 307 -13.63 3.60 -30.18
C VAL A 307 -14.80 2.71 -30.59
N VAL A 308 -14.79 2.16 -31.82
CA VAL A 308 -15.84 1.24 -32.30
C VAL A 308 -15.90 -0.02 -31.44
N ALA A 309 -14.75 -0.58 -31.04
CA ALA A 309 -14.69 -1.76 -30.19
C ALA A 309 -15.27 -1.48 -28.79
N ILE A 310 -14.89 -0.36 -28.15
CA ILE A 310 -15.45 0.01 -26.84
C ILE A 310 -16.95 0.26 -26.92
N VAL A 311 -17.39 1.04 -27.92
CA VAL A 311 -18.82 1.33 -28.11
C VAL A 311 -19.59 0.04 -28.38
N GLY A 312 -19.08 -0.83 -29.24
CA GLY A 312 -19.67 -2.13 -29.54
C GLY A 312 -19.78 -3.04 -28.31
N LEU A 313 -18.72 -3.13 -27.50
CA LEU A 313 -18.72 -3.90 -26.25
C LEU A 313 -19.67 -3.31 -25.21
N SER A 314 -19.74 -1.97 -25.13
CA SER A 314 -20.70 -1.28 -24.27
C SER A 314 -22.15 -1.56 -24.68
N PHE A 315 -22.47 -1.66 -25.98
CA PHE A 315 -23.80 -2.06 -26.45
C PHE A 315 -24.14 -3.51 -26.09
N LEU A 316 -23.14 -4.37 -25.95
CA LEU A 316 -23.30 -5.76 -25.50
C LEU A 316 -23.36 -5.89 -23.97
N GLY A 317 -23.30 -4.79 -23.22
CA GLY A 317 -23.29 -4.79 -21.76
C GLY A 317 -22.00 -5.36 -21.16
N VAL A 318 -20.93 -5.48 -21.95
CA VAL A 318 -19.63 -6.00 -21.50
C VAL A 318 -18.67 -4.83 -21.29
N THR A 319 -18.16 -4.67 -20.06
CA THR A 319 -17.07 -3.72 -19.79
C THR A 319 -15.72 -4.41 -19.96
N PRO A 320 -14.93 -4.10 -21.00
CA PRO A 320 -13.65 -4.77 -21.25
C PRO A 320 -12.53 -4.31 -20.29
N ILE A 321 -12.76 -3.22 -19.56
CA ILE A 321 -11.81 -2.66 -18.60
C ILE A 321 -12.14 -3.23 -17.22
N PRO A 322 -11.21 -3.93 -16.55
CA PRO A 322 -11.42 -4.35 -15.17
C PRO A 322 -11.75 -3.16 -14.28
N SER A 323 -12.63 -3.35 -13.30
CA SER A 323 -13.16 -2.31 -12.40
C SER A 323 -12.05 -1.45 -11.77
N ARG A 324 -10.94 -2.07 -11.35
CA ARG A 324 -9.78 -1.39 -10.75
C ARG A 324 -9.08 -0.40 -11.69
N TYR A 325 -8.97 -0.73 -12.98
CA TYR A 325 -8.41 0.21 -13.97
C TYR A 325 -9.42 1.28 -14.34
N TYR A 326 -10.70 0.93 -14.39
CA TYR A 326 -11.78 1.89 -14.64
C TYR A 326 -11.87 2.93 -13.52
N ALA A 327 -11.60 2.55 -12.26
CA ALA A 327 -11.52 3.46 -11.12
C ALA A 327 -10.40 4.51 -11.25
N ILE A 328 -9.29 4.21 -11.93
CA ILE A 328 -8.21 5.17 -12.20
C ILE A 328 -8.63 6.13 -13.32
N VAL A 329 -9.31 5.63 -14.35
CA VAL A 329 -9.74 6.42 -15.52
C VAL A 329 -10.95 7.29 -15.21
N ASN A 330 -11.87 6.79 -14.38
CA ASN A 330 -13.07 7.48 -13.93
C ASN A 330 -13.08 7.62 -12.40
N PRO A 331 -12.67 8.77 -11.87
CA PRO A 331 -12.64 9.04 -10.43
C PRO A 331 -14.00 8.84 -9.73
N PHE A 332 -15.11 9.01 -10.44
CA PHE A 332 -16.45 8.86 -9.87
C PHE A 332 -16.90 7.41 -9.70
N TYR A 333 -16.21 6.45 -10.34
CA TYR A 333 -16.58 5.03 -10.22
C TYR A 333 -16.24 4.46 -8.85
N GLN A 334 -15.18 4.94 -8.20
CA GLN A 334 -14.75 4.51 -6.87
C GLN A 334 -15.87 4.69 -5.81
N VAL A 335 -16.72 5.70 -6.00
CA VAL A 335 -17.86 5.99 -5.10
C VAL A 335 -18.94 4.89 -5.16
N THR A 336 -18.95 4.08 -6.22
CA THR A 336 -19.97 3.05 -6.44
C THR A 336 -19.66 1.71 -5.76
N VAL A 337 -18.40 1.47 -5.37
CA VAL A 337 -17.96 0.25 -4.67
C VAL A 337 -17.71 0.57 -3.19
N PRO A 338 -18.53 0.07 -2.25
CA PRO A 338 -18.44 0.43 -0.84
C PRO A 338 -17.07 0.14 -0.19
N ILE A 339 -16.44 -0.99 -0.54
CA ILE A 339 -15.11 -1.36 -0.01
C ILE A 339 -14.07 -0.34 -0.50
N ASP A 340 -13.99 -0.11 -1.81
CA ASP A 340 -13.02 0.82 -2.41
C ASP A 340 -13.14 2.24 -1.85
N LYS A 341 -14.35 2.70 -1.52
CA LYS A 341 -14.57 4.02 -0.88
C LYS A 341 -13.93 4.15 0.49
N THR A 342 -13.74 3.04 1.21
CA THR A 342 -13.34 3.04 2.63
C THR A 342 -11.85 2.79 2.84
N VAL A 343 -11.16 2.21 1.86
CA VAL A 343 -9.71 1.97 1.95
C VAL A 343 -8.98 3.28 1.72
N ALA A 344 -8.15 3.69 2.69
CA ALA A 344 -7.40 4.94 2.65
C ALA A 344 -6.51 5.08 1.39
N GLU A 345 -6.08 3.95 0.83
CA GLU A 345 -5.22 3.89 -0.36
C GLU A 345 -5.93 4.22 -1.68
N TYR A 346 -7.26 4.26 -1.70
CA TYR A 346 -8.07 4.65 -2.85
C TYR A 346 -8.58 6.08 -2.77
N ILE A 347 -8.29 6.83 -1.69
CA ILE A 347 -8.78 8.19 -1.50
C ILE A 347 -7.87 9.18 -2.27
N PRO A 348 -8.41 9.97 -3.23
CA PRO A 348 -7.63 10.92 -4.00
C PRO A 348 -6.88 11.93 -3.13
N GLN A 349 -5.65 12.27 -3.52
CA GLN A 349 -4.78 13.15 -2.75
C GLN A 349 -4.67 14.54 -3.38
N PRO A 350 -4.57 15.59 -2.55
CA PRO A 350 -4.33 16.93 -3.05
C PRO A 350 -2.92 17.01 -3.66
N ILE A 351 -2.76 17.89 -4.65
CA ILE A 351 -1.46 18.14 -5.31
C ILE A 351 -0.37 18.58 -4.31
N THR A 352 -0.75 19.17 -3.18
CA THR A 352 0.17 19.54 -2.10
C THR A 352 0.90 18.34 -1.53
N SER A 353 0.26 17.17 -1.43
CA SER A 353 0.91 15.93 -1.01
C SER A 353 1.95 15.48 -2.04
N MET A 354 1.62 15.55 -3.33
CA MET A 354 2.57 15.21 -4.41
C MET A 354 3.78 16.15 -4.45
N ILE A 355 3.58 17.45 -4.19
CA ILE A 355 4.69 18.41 -4.10
C ILE A 355 5.58 18.11 -2.89
N THR A 356 5.00 17.68 -1.77
CA THR A 356 5.73 17.33 -0.56
C THR A 356 6.62 16.09 -0.79
N ASP A 357 6.10 15.09 -1.49
CA ASP A 357 6.80 13.80 -1.65
C ASP A 357 7.76 13.73 -2.85
N PHE A 358 7.49 14.48 -3.93
CA PHE A 358 8.33 14.50 -5.13
C PHE A 358 9.20 15.77 -5.25
N GLY A 359 8.91 16.81 -4.46
CA GLY A 359 9.68 18.04 -4.44
C GLY A 359 9.86 18.68 -5.82
N ILE A 360 11.07 19.18 -6.08
CA ILE A 360 11.41 19.81 -7.37
C ILE A 360 11.38 18.83 -8.56
N ALA A 361 11.50 17.52 -8.30
CA ALA A 361 11.55 16.51 -9.36
C ALA A 361 10.26 16.49 -10.18
N LEU A 362 9.11 16.76 -9.55
CA LEU A 362 7.82 16.85 -10.24
C LEU A 362 7.85 17.91 -11.35
N PHE A 363 8.38 19.10 -11.07
CA PHE A 363 8.45 20.20 -12.05
C PHE A 363 9.50 19.93 -13.14
N LEU A 364 10.66 19.40 -12.76
CA LEU A 364 11.72 19.04 -13.71
C LEU A 364 11.29 17.90 -14.63
N SER A 365 10.39 17.01 -14.17
CA SER A 365 9.86 15.92 -14.98
C SER A 365 9.12 16.42 -16.21
N ILE A 366 8.38 17.54 -16.10
CA ILE A 366 7.67 18.18 -17.22
C ILE A 366 8.65 18.62 -18.31
N ILE A 367 9.81 19.18 -17.91
CA ILE A 367 10.88 19.56 -18.84
C ILE A 367 11.51 18.32 -19.47
N GLY A 368 11.67 17.25 -18.70
CA GLY A 368 12.12 15.95 -19.20
C GLY A 368 11.17 15.34 -20.23
N MET A 369 9.87 15.39 -19.98
CA MET A 369 8.84 14.96 -20.92
C MET A 369 8.96 15.74 -22.23
N TYR A 370 9.08 17.07 -22.15
CA TYR A 370 9.27 17.90 -23.35
C TYR A 370 10.51 17.47 -24.17
N TYR A 371 11.63 17.17 -23.51
CA TYR A 371 12.82 16.66 -24.18
C TYR A 371 12.58 15.30 -24.87
N LEU A 372 11.95 14.36 -24.17
CA LEU A 372 11.73 13.00 -24.69
C LEU A 372 10.79 12.99 -25.91
N ILE A 373 9.76 13.85 -25.94
CA ILE A 373 8.89 14.02 -27.12
C ILE A 373 9.71 14.45 -28.33
N ARG A 374 10.75 15.27 -28.16
CA ARG A 374 11.49 15.87 -29.29
C ARG A 374 12.61 14.99 -29.82
N GLU A 375 13.33 14.29 -28.96
CA GLU A 375 14.62 13.68 -29.36
C GLU A 375 14.73 12.18 -29.05
N SER A 376 13.69 11.54 -28.48
CA SER A 376 13.80 10.15 -28.03
C SER A 376 13.26 9.09 -29.01
N ASN A 377 13.67 7.85 -28.75
CA ASN A 377 13.22 6.62 -29.40
C ASN A 377 12.09 5.95 -28.57
N LEU A 378 11.72 4.70 -28.90
CA LEU A 378 10.66 3.98 -28.21
C LEU A 378 10.85 3.89 -26.70
N ALA A 379 12.08 3.64 -26.23
CA ALA A 379 12.35 3.46 -24.81
C ALA A 379 12.11 4.76 -24.00
N GLY A 380 12.50 5.91 -24.55
CA GLY A 380 12.23 7.19 -23.87
C GLY A 380 10.80 7.69 -24.06
N LEU A 381 10.15 7.41 -25.20
CA LEU A 381 8.72 7.67 -25.35
C LEU A 381 7.88 6.80 -24.40
N TRP A 382 8.31 5.57 -24.15
CA TRP A 382 7.70 4.71 -23.15
C TRP A 382 7.85 5.26 -21.73
N LEU A 383 9.05 5.69 -21.33
CA LEU A 383 9.27 6.39 -20.05
C LEU A 383 8.38 7.63 -19.89
N LEU A 384 8.21 8.40 -20.97
CA LEU A 384 7.31 9.55 -20.98
C LEU A 384 5.86 9.15 -20.69
N VAL A 385 5.34 8.15 -21.40
CA VAL A 385 3.96 7.69 -21.23
C VAL A 385 3.76 7.18 -19.81
N LEU A 386 4.69 6.36 -19.31
CA LEU A 386 4.69 5.88 -17.94
C LEU A 386 4.62 7.03 -16.94
N GLY A 387 5.46 8.06 -17.07
CA GLY A 387 5.44 9.19 -16.14
C GLY A 387 4.16 10.03 -16.20
N VAL A 388 3.59 10.25 -17.39
CA VAL A 388 2.32 10.98 -17.53
C VAL A 388 1.19 10.22 -16.86
N ILE A 389 1.05 8.92 -17.17
CA ILE A 389 -0.03 8.11 -16.61
C ILE A 389 0.21 7.89 -15.11
N SER A 390 1.45 7.74 -14.64
CA SER A 390 1.75 7.53 -13.22
C SER A 390 1.43 8.77 -12.37
N ILE A 391 1.75 9.99 -12.86
CA ILE A 391 1.40 11.25 -12.18
C ILE A 391 -0.12 11.37 -12.02
N TYR A 392 -0.88 11.13 -13.09
CA TYR A 392 -2.35 11.12 -13.03
C TYR A 392 -2.89 10.00 -12.13
N GLY A 393 -2.38 8.78 -12.30
CA GLY A 393 -2.78 7.64 -11.49
C GLY A 393 -2.54 7.90 -10.01
N THR A 394 -1.45 8.56 -9.63
CA THR A 394 -1.10 8.85 -8.23
C THR A 394 -1.99 9.91 -7.58
N SER A 395 -2.51 10.87 -8.36
CA SER A 395 -3.47 11.85 -7.81
C SER A 395 -4.79 11.19 -7.42
N GLU A 396 -5.21 10.18 -8.18
CA GLU A 396 -6.41 9.39 -7.90
C GLU A 396 -6.15 8.24 -6.91
N GLN A 397 -4.95 7.67 -6.93
CA GLN A 397 -4.61 6.41 -6.27
C GLN A 397 -3.25 6.47 -5.55
N PRO A 398 -3.26 6.81 -4.24
CA PRO A 398 -2.02 7.02 -3.48
C PRO A 398 -1.09 5.82 -3.32
N TYR A 399 -1.57 4.58 -3.47
CA TYR A 399 -0.67 3.42 -3.41
C TYR A 399 0.37 3.42 -4.56
N LEU A 400 0.16 4.22 -5.62
CA LEU A 400 1.09 4.37 -6.75
C LEU A 400 2.24 5.36 -6.52
N PHE A 401 2.29 6.08 -5.38
CA PHE A 401 3.35 7.06 -5.09
C PHE A 401 4.76 6.47 -5.27
N ASN A 402 4.94 5.25 -4.77
CA ASN A 402 6.18 4.50 -4.87
C ASN A 402 6.61 4.24 -6.32
N TYR A 403 5.67 3.84 -7.18
CA TYR A 403 5.95 3.61 -8.61
C TYR A 403 6.28 4.93 -9.32
N THR A 404 5.50 5.97 -9.02
CA THR A 404 5.63 7.30 -9.64
C THR A 404 6.96 7.96 -9.32
N ALA A 405 7.52 7.76 -8.12
CA ALA A 405 8.88 8.21 -7.80
C ALA A 405 9.92 7.65 -8.78
N TYR A 406 9.82 6.37 -9.15
CA TYR A 406 10.70 5.72 -10.14
C TYR A 406 10.49 6.22 -11.57
N MET A 407 9.36 6.85 -11.90
CA MET A 407 9.12 7.44 -13.22
C MET A 407 9.51 8.93 -13.27
N ILE A 408 9.17 9.69 -12.22
CA ILE A 408 9.46 11.13 -12.11
C ILE A 408 10.97 11.38 -12.02
N ALA A 409 11.72 10.61 -11.24
CA ALA A 409 13.14 10.88 -11.04
C ALA A 409 13.97 10.76 -12.34
N PRO A 410 13.78 9.72 -13.19
CA PRO A 410 14.41 9.67 -14.50
C PRO A 410 13.99 10.82 -15.43
N LEU A 411 12.71 11.19 -15.43
CA LEU A 411 12.22 12.33 -16.22
C LEU A 411 12.85 13.64 -15.75
N ALA A 412 12.95 13.88 -14.44
CA ALA A 412 13.61 15.03 -13.86
C ALA A 412 15.10 15.07 -14.25
N GLY A 413 15.80 13.94 -14.19
CA GLY A 413 17.18 13.81 -14.66
C GLY A 413 17.34 14.17 -16.15
N ALA A 414 16.40 13.73 -17.00
CA ALA A 414 16.36 14.09 -18.41
C ALA A 414 16.08 15.60 -18.62
N GLY A 415 15.22 16.19 -17.78
CA GLY A 415 14.93 17.62 -17.78
C GLY A 415 16.15 18.47 -17.42
N VAL A 416 16.90 18.08 -16.37
CA VAL A 416 18.16 18.75 -16.01
C VAL A 416 19.20 18.61 -17.11
N PHE A 417 19.32 17.43 -17.73
CA PHE A 417 20.17 17.27 -18.91
C PHE A 417 19.80 18.27 -20.01
N TYR A 418 18.52 18.38 -20.36
CA TYR A 418 18.06 19.27 -21.41
C TYR A 418 18.42 20.73 -21.12
N ILE A 419 18.16 21.21 -19.90
CA ILE A 419 18.53 22.57 -19.47
C ILE A 419 20.04 22.79 -19.59
N VAL A 420 20.85 21.88 -19.05
CA VAL A 420 22.31 21.99 -19.06
C VAL A 420 22.84 21.96 -20.50
N ASN A 421 22.29 21.12 -21.36
CA ASN A 421 22.73 21.01 -22.75
C ASN A 421 22.38 22.29 -23.53
N LYS A 422 21.15 22.80 -23.39
CA LYS A 422 20.72 24.00 -24.12
C LYS A 422 21.42 25.27 -23.65
N THR A 423 21.63 25.42 -22.35
CA THR A 423 22.34 26.59 -21.80
C THR A 423 23.83 26.63 -22.18
N LYS A 424 24.47 25.46 -22.41
CA LYS A 424 25.81 25.39 -22.98
C LYS A 424 25.87 25.97 -24.40
N GLU A 425 24.85 25.73 -25.23
CA GLU A 425 24.77 26.31 -26.59
C GLU A 425 24.75 27.85 -26.54
N TYR A 426 24.03 28.43 -25.57
CA TYR A 426 23.95 29.88 -25.36
C TYR A 426 25.10 30.48 -24.52
N LYS A 427 26.11 29.68 -24.14
CA LYS A 427 27.23 30.08 -23.26
C LYS A 427 26.79 30.65 -21.90
N ALA A 428 25.56 30.37 -21.46
CA ALA A 428 25.00 30.88 -20.21
C ALA A 428 25.32 29.92 -19.05
N LYS A 429 26.47 30.11 -18.39
CA LYS A 429 26.93 29.22 -17.30
C LYS A 429 26.15 29.36 -15.98
N ALA A 430 25.51 30.51 -15.74
CA ALA A 430 24.81 30.78 -14.47
C ALA A 430 23.54 29.94 -14.29
N ILE A 431 22.78 29.69 -15.36
CA ILE A 431 21.51 28.95 -15.31
C ILE A 431 21.71 27.50 -14.84
N PRO A 432 22.58 26.67 -15.44
CA PRO A 432 22.75 25.30 -14.98
C PRO A 432 23.36 25.21 -13.58
N ILE A 433 24.19 26.18 -13.16
CA ILE A 433 24.65 26.25 -11.75
C ILE A 433 23.46 26.50 -10.83
N PHE A 434 22.62 27.50 -11.13
CA PHE A 434 21.43 27.81 -10.34
C PHE A 434 20.48 26.62 -10.23
N VAL A 435 20.18 25.95 -11.35
CA VAL A 435 19.29 24.77 -11.36
C VAL A 435 19.89 23.62 -10.55
N LEU A 436 21.18 23.31 -10.69
CA LEU A 436 21.83 22.26 -9.91
C LEU A 436 21.89 22.60 -8.42
N SER A 437 22.10 23.88 -8.05
CA SER A 437 22.04 24.33 -6.65
C SER A 437 20.63 24.18 -6.08
N LEU A 438 19.59 24.53 -6.85
CA LEU A 438 18.20 24.40 -6.42
C LEU A 438 17.82 22.93 -6.22
N VAL A 439 18.23 22.05 -7.15
CA VAL A 439 18.10 20.59 -6.99
C VAL A 439 18.84 20.12 -5.74
N GLY A 440 20.08 20.55 -5.53
CA GLY A 440 20.87 20.19 -4.34
C GLY A 440 20.18 20.58 -3.02
N ILE A 441 19.62 21.80 -2.93
CA ILE A 441 18.88 22.26 -1.75
C ILE A 441 17.62 21.42 -1.53
N SER A 442 16.84 21.15 -2.59
CA SER A 442 15.66 20.27 -2.51
C SER A 442 16.04 18.90 -1.99
N LEU A 443 17.10 18.29 -2.53
CA LEU A 443 17.53 16.94 -2.14
C LEU A 443 17.98 16.86 -0.68
N VAL A 444 18.47 17.95 -0.08
CA VAL A 444 18.77 17.99 1.35
C VAL A 444 17.50 18.00 2.19
N ALA A 445 16.47 18.75 1.78
CA ALA A 445 15.16 18.73 2.44
C ALA A 445 14.49 17.35 2.30
N ASP A 446 14.53 16.78 1.09
CA ASP A 446 14.02 15.45 0.77
C ASP A 446 14.74 14.37 1.62
N ALA A 447 16.07 14.44 1.72
CA ALA A 447 16.85 13.53 2.57
C ALA A 447 16.48 13.65 4.06
N SER A 448 16.23 14.87 4.55
CA SER A 448 15.77 15.08 5.93
C SER A 448 14.41 14.42 6.17
N ALA A 449 13.45 14.63 5.26
CA ALA A 449 12.13 14.02 5.35
C ALA A 449 12.23 12.49 5.28
N ALA A 450 12.95 11.95 4.30
CA ALA A 450 13.16 10.51 4.13
C ALA A 450 13.83 9.86 5.36
N THR A 451 14.76 10.56 6.01
CA THR A 451 15.42 10.11 7.26
C THR A 451 14.42 10.02 8.42
N ILE A 452 13.57 11.03 8.60
CA ILE A 452 12.55 11.05 9.66
C ILE A 452 11.54 9.92 9.43
N MET A 453 11.07 9.74 8.20
CA MET A 453 10.07 8.72 7.84
C MET A 453 10.62 7.29 7.94
N SER A 454 11.89 7.09 7.59
CA SER A 454 12.54 5.78 7.70
C SER A 454 12.92 5.41 9.14
N ASN A 455 13.00 6.40 10.04
CA ASN A 455 13.26 6.20 11.46
C ASN A 455 11.96 5.87 12.21
N THR A 456 11.29 4.80 11.80
CA THR A 456 10.06 4.32 12.41
C THR A 456 10.15 2.81 12.67
N PRO A 457 9.56 2.32 13.77
CA PRO A 457 9.42 0.88 14.03
C PRO A 457 8.43 0.22 13.06
N ASN A 458 8.50 -1.10 12.93
CA ASN A 458 7.59 -1.86 12.08
C ASN A 458 6.14 -1.85 12.60
N GLU A 459 5.15 -1.90 11.70
CA GLU A 459 3.74 -1.72 12.05
C GLU A 459 3.20 -2.71 13.10
N ILE A 460 3.63 -3.98 13.07
CA ILE A 460 3.17 -4.99 14.05
C ILE A 460 3.67 -4.68 15.48
N VAL A 461 4.82 -4.00 15.60
CA VAL A 461 5.40 -3.62 16.90
C VAL A 461 4.96 -2.22 17.34
N THR A 462 4.09 -1.55 16.59
CA THR A 462 3.35 -0.35 17.02
C THR A 462 1.85 -0.60 17.11
N SER A 463 1.42 -1.86 16.98
CA SER A 463 0.00 -2.21 16.90
C SER A 463 -0.74 -1.44 15.79
N ALA A 464 -0.08 -1.24 14.64
CA ALA A 464 -0.57 -0.45 13.50
C ALA A 464 -0.96 1.00 13.84
N SER A 465 -0.44 1.54 14.95
CA SER A 465 -0.66 2.93 15.32
C SER A 465 0.04 3.88 14.33
N PRO A 466 -0.58 5.02 13.95
CA PRO A 466 0.07 6.07 13.18
C PRO A 466 1.19 6.77 13.97
N TYR A 467 1.28 6.54 15.29
CA TYR A 467 2.35 7.04 16.13
C TYR A 467 3.45 5.99 16.27
N PRO A 468 4.74 6.36 16.12
CA PRO A 468 5.87 5.43 16.15
C PRO A 468 6.24 5.01 17.59
N ILE A 469 5.27 4.55 18.37
CA ILE A 469 5.42 4.13 19.76
C ILE A 469 5.35 2.61 19.80
N ILE A 470 6.36 1.98 20.40
CA ILE A 470 6.42 0.52 20.51
C ILE A 470 5.29 0.04 21.42
N ASN A 471 4.54 -0.95 20.93
CA ASN A 471 3.48 -1.61 21.66
C ASN A 471 3.34 -3.05 21.15
N TYR A 472 3.23 -4.02 22.08
CA TYR A 472 3.25 -5.45 21.76
C TYR A 472 1.89 -6.13 21.90
N ALA A 473 0.78 -5.39 21.98
CA ALA A 473 -0.54 -6.01 22.20
C ALA A 473 -0.90 -7.02 21.10
N TRP A 474 -0.71 -6.66 19.82
CA TRP A 474 -0.93 -7.57 18.70
C TRP A 474 0.02 -8.77 18.74
N VAL A 475 1.31 -8.55 18.98
CA VAL A 475 2.31 -9.64 19.09
C VAL A 475 1.92 -10.62 20.20
N SER A 476 1.48 -10.12 21.35
CA SER A 476 1.07 -10.92 22.49
C SER A 476 -0.22 -11.71 22.21
N ALA A 477 -1.20 -11.09 21.55
CA ALA A 477 -2.45 -11.74 21.15
C ALA A 477 -2.21 -12.85 20.12
N LEU A 478 -1.39 -12.58 19.09
CA LEU A 478 -1.06 -13.56 18.05
C LEU A 478 -0.25 -14.74 18.62
N ASP A 479 0.68 -14.49 19.54
CA ASP A 479 1.42 -15.53 20.24
C ASP A 479 0.49 -16.40 21.10
N TRP A 480 -0.47 -15.78 21.81
CA TRP A 480 -1.49 -16.51 22.56
C TRP A 480 -2.35 -17.38 21.64
N ILE A 481 -2.79 -16.86 20.49
CA ILE A 481 -3.56 -17.63 19.51
C ILE A 481 -2.76 -18.85 19.05
N ASN A 482 -1.52 -18.63 18.66
CA ASN A 482 -0.63 -19.68 18.17
C ASN A 482 -0.40 -20.78 19.21
N GLN A 483 -0.17 -20.41 20.48
CA GLN A 483 0.18 -21.35 21.54
C GLN A 483 -1.02 -21.95 22.29
N LYS A 484 -2.17 -21.28 22.32
CA LYS A 484 -3.27 -21.58 23.26
C LYS A 484 -4.59 -21.97 22.62
N THR A 485 -4.72 -21.84 21.31
CA THR A 485 -5.88 -22.35 20.56
C THR A 485 -5.55 -23.65 19.83
N CYS A 486 -6.55 -24.44 19.45
CA CYS A 486 -6.33 -25.65 18.64
C CYS A 486 -5.77 -25.29 17.25
N PRO A 487 -4.92 -26.10 16.62
CA PRO A 487 -4.37 -25.80 15.28
C PRO A 487 -5.42 -25.58 14.18
N HIS A 488 -6.58 -26.22 14.30
CA HIS A 488 -7.71 -26.05 13.38
C HIS A 488 -8.73 -25.00 13.86
N ALA A 489 -8.38 -24.17 14.85
CA ALA A 489 -9.25 -23.08 15.28
C ALA A 489 -9.41 -22.03 14.19
N PHE A 490 -10.59 -21.40 14.21
CA PHE A 490 -11.01 -20.39 13.26
C PHE A 490 -11.13 -19.03 13.93
N ILE A 491 -10.57 -18.02 13.28
CA ILE A 491 -10.47 -16.66 13.77
C ILE A 491 -11.35 -15.72 12.93
N LEU A 492 -12.19 -14.97 13.62
CA LEU A 492 -13.01 -13.88 13.09
C LEU A 492 -12.36 -12.56 13.49
N SER A 493 -12.12 -11.69 12.54
CA SER A 493 -11.56 -10.37 12.77
C SER A 493 -11.95 -9.43 11.64
N TRP A 494 -11.59 -8.16 11.73
CA TRP A 494 -11.67 -7.29 10.58
C TRP A 494 -10.53 -7.60 9.59
N TRP A 495 -10.85 -7.62 8.29
CA TRP A 495 -9.95 -8.06 7.21
C TRP A 495 -8.56 -7.40 7.20
N ASP A 496 -8.40 -6.21 7.78
CA ASP A 496 -7.11 -5.51 7.88
C ASP A 496 -6.01 -6.36 8.55
N TYR A 497 -6.37 -7.31 9.43
CA TYR A 497 -5.39 -8.08 10.22
C TYR A 497 -5.25 -9.54 9.79
N GLY A 498 -6.02 -9.99 8.78
CA GLY A 498 -6.07 -11.39 8.37
C GLY A 498 -4.70 -12.00 8.11
N TYR A 499 -3.78 -11.27 7.45
CA TYR A 499 -2.42 -11.76 7.22
C TYR A 499 -1.58 -11.94 8.49
N TRP A 500 -1.80 -11.13 9.53
CA TRP A 500 -1.09 -11.34 10.80
C TRP A 500 -1.62 -12.58 11.52
N GLU A 501 -2.94 -12.77 11.51
CA GLU A 501 -3.61 -13.91 12.14
C GLU A 501 -3.30 -15.23 11.45
N GLU A 502 -3.30 -15.23 10.11
CA GLU A 502 -2.91 -16.36 9.28
C GLU A 502 -1.42 -16.71 9.49
N VAL A 503 -0.52 -15.74 9.33
CA VAL A 503 0.92 -16.02 9.26
C VAL A 503 1.58 -16.16 10.63
N VAL A 504 1.22 -15.30 11.59
CA VAL A 504 1.79 -15.29 12.95
C VAL A 504 0.94 -16.13 13.89
N GLY A 505 -0.38 -15.93 13.84
CA GLY A 505 -1.33 -16.75 14.62
C GLY A 505 -1.37 -18.21 14.15
N ASN A 506 -1.02 -18.49 12.89
CA ASN A 506 -1.03 -19.83 12.28
C ASN A 506 -2.41 -20.49 12.42
N ARG A 507 -3.48 -19.76 12.10
CA ARG A 507 -4.87 -20.21 12.19
C ARG A 507 -5.66 -19.83 10.95
N SER A 508 -6.78 -20.51 10.74
CA SER A 508 -7.69 -20.19 9.65
C SER A 508 -8.44 -18.88 9.95
N VAL A 509 -8.54 -18.02 8.94
CA VAL A 509 -9.15 -16.69 9.03
C VAL A 509 -10.38 -16.57 8.13
N ILE A 510 -11.31 -15.71 8.52
CA ILE A 510 -12.54 -15.47 7.74
C ILE A 510 -12.24 -14.66 6.48
N ASP A 511 -11.53 -13.55 6.61
CA ASP A 511 -11.20 -12.66 5.50
C ASP A 511 -9.81 -12.06 5.67
N GLU A 512 -9.31 -11.45 4.59
CA GLU A 512 -7.93 -10.99 4.48
C GLU A 512 -7.80 -9.72 3.64
N ASN A 513 -6.62 -9.11 3.69
CA ASN A 513 -6.33 -7.84 3.04
C ASN A 513 -6.41 -7.84 1.50
N ASN A 514 -6.41 -9.00 0.84
CA ASN A 514 -6.62 -9.07 -0.61
C ASN A 514 -8.07 -8.81 -1.04
N THR A 515 -9.03 -8.76 -0.11
CA THR A 515 -10.45 -8.39 -0.30
C THR A 515 -11.18 -9.17 -1.41
N LEU A 516 -10.90 -10.47 -1.55
CA LEU A 516 -11.41 -11.30 -2.64
C LEU A 516 -12.93 -11.53 -2.59
N ASN A 517 -13.51 -11.74 -1.41
CA ASN A 517 -14.94 -11.98 -1.23
C ASN A 517 -15.62 -10.87 -0.43
N GLY A 518 -16.12 -9.86 -1.13
CA GLY A 518 -16.82 -8.73 -0.51
C GLY A 518 -18.10 -9.11 0.22
N THR A 519 -18.75 -10.23 -0.11
CA THR A 519 -19.93 -10.70 0.63
C THR A 519 -19.56 -11.19 2.03
N GLN A 520 -18.43 -11.89 2.16
CA GLN A 520 -17.94 -12.38 3.44
C GLN A 520 -17.46 -11.25 4.34
N ILE A 521 -16.71 -10.29 3.79
CA ILE A 521 -16.33 -9.06 4.51
C ILE A 521 -17.57 -8.30 4.99
N LYS A 522 -18.61 -8.24 4.15
CA LYS A 522 -19.88 -7.62 4.52
C LYS A 522 -20.54 -8.35 5.70
N LEU A 523 -20.55 -9.68 5.71
CA LEU A 523 -21.09 -10.44 6.84
C LEU A 523 -20.30 -10.19 8.12
N MET A 524 -18.96 -10.10 8.04
CA MET A 524 -18.12 -9.76 9.19
C MET A 524 -18.44 -8.36 9.74
N ALA A 525 -18.61 -7.37 8.86
CA ALA A 525 -19.09 -6.03 9.23
C ALA A 525 -20.48 -6.07 9.89
N GLU A 526 -21.43 -6.81 9.33
CA GLU A 526 -22.77 -6.96 9.92
C GLU A 526 -22.73 -7.63 11.30
N MET A 527 -21.85 -8.62 11.52
CA MET A 527 -21.68 -9.25 12.84
C MET A 527 -21.16 -8.26 13.89
N PHE A 528 -20.15 -7.44 13.58
CA PHE A 528 -19.65 -6.44 14.54
C PHE A 528 -20.68 -5.34 14.86
N LEU A 529 -21.50 -4.96 13.88
CA LEU A 529 -22.45 -3.85 13.99
C LEU A 529 -23.79 -4.22 14.64
N ASN A 530 -24.15 -5.50 14.65
CA ASN A 530 -25.38 -5.99 15.30
C ASN A 530 -25.05 -6.67 16.64
N ASN A 531 -26.06 -7.15 17.36
CA ASN A 531 -25.87 -7.79 18.66
C ASN A 531 -25.27 -9.21 18.57
N GLU A 532 -24.84 -9.76 19.70
CA GLU A 532 -24.23 -11.11 19.75
C GLU A 532 -25.12 -12.23 19.21
N THR A 533 -26.45 -12.12 19.37
CA THR A 533 -27.39 -13.14 18.86
C THR A 533 -27.43 -13.16 17.34
N PHE A 534 -27.31 -12.00 16.68
CA PHE A 534 -27.17 -11.91 15.23
C PHE A 534 -25.88 -12.60 14.79
N ALA A 535 -24.75 -12.29 15.43
CA ALA A 535 -23.47 -12.90 15.11
C ALA A 535 -23.49 -14.43 15.29
N ALA A 536 -24.03 -14.93 16.40
CA ALA A 536 -24.22 -16.37 16.63
C ALA A 536 -25.06 -17.02 15.52
N THR A 537 -26.14 -16.35 15.09
CA THR A 537 -27.00 -16.85 14.00
C THR A 537 -26.24 -16.95 12.68
N VAL A 538 -25.43 -15.95 12.33
CA VAL A 538 -24.61 -15.95 11.11
C VAL A 538 -23.59 -17.09 11.15
N LEU A 539 -22.89 -17.27 12.27
CA LEU A 539 -21.92 -18.35 12.43
C LEU A 539 -22.56 -19.73 12.27
N GLU A 540 -23.70 -19.99 12.92
CA GLU A 540 -24.36 -21.29 12.85
C GLU A 540 -25.03 -21.56 11.49
N LYS A 541 -25.67 -20.54 10.92
CA LYS A 541 -26.51 -20.71 9.73
C LYS A 541 -25.72 -20.60 8.42
N ASP A 542 -24.83 -19.61 8.33
CA ASP A 542 -24.15 -19.28 7.08
C ASP A 542 -22.76 -19.93 7.00
N PHE A 543 -22.07 -20.07 8.14
CA PHE A 543 -20.75 -20.72 8.21
C PHE A 543 -20.78 -22.16 8.76
N HIS A 544 -21.93 -22.62 9.28
CA HIS A 544 -22.08 -23.93 9.92
C HIS A 544 -21.10 -24.18 11.07
N LEU A 545 -20.78 -23.12 11.80
CA LEU A 545 -19.91 -23.13 12.97
C LEU A 545 -20.77 -23.06 14.22
N TYR A 546 -20.61 -24.05 15.11
CA TYR A 546 -21.42 -24.17 16.31
C TYR A 546 -20.63 -23.73 17.55
N PRO A 547 -21.30 -23.22 18.58
CA PRO A 547 -20.63 -22.74 19.78
C PRO A 547 -20.06 -23.87 20.63
N TYR A 548 -19.01 -23.59 21.41
CA TYR A 548 -18.46 -24.55 22.37
C TYR A 548 -19.53 -24.96 23.40
N GLY A 549 -19.66 -26.27 23.64
CA GLY A 549 -20.74 -26.87 24.43
C GLY A 549 -21.89 -27.45 23.59
N ASN A 550 -22.02 -27.05 22.32
CA ASN A 550 -23.01 -27.60 21.40
C ASN A 550 -22.60 -29.03 20.94
N PRO A 551 -23.54 -29.99 20.81
CA PRO A 551 -23.25 -31.33 20.29
C PRO A 551 -22.61 -31.36 18.88
N ASN A 552 -22.86 -30.33 18.06
CA ASN A 552 -22.31 -30.18 16.72
C ASN A 552 -21.00 -29.36 16.69
N TYR A 553 -20.43 -29.02 17.85
CA TYR A 553 -19.17 -28.31 17.96
C TYR A 553 -18.02 -29.14 17.38
N THR A 554 -17.36 -28.59 16.37
CA THR A 554 -16.26 -29.27 15.64
C THR A 554 -15.03 -28.39 15.55
N ILE A 555 -15.22 -27.10 15.28
CA ILE A 555 -14.16 -26.11 15.09
C ILE A 555 -14.27 -25.07 16.20
N PRO A 556 -13.21 -24.85 16.99
CA PRO A 556 -13.14 -23.72 17.91
C PRO A 556 -13.17 -22.39 17.15
N VAL A 557 -14.09 -21.51 17.51
CA VAL A 557 -14.25 -20.19 16.89
C VAL A 557 -13.91 -19.11 17.90
N TYR A 558 -13.03 -18.21 17.48
CA TYR A 558 -12.65 -17.04 18.24
C TYR A 558 -12.93 -15.78 17.42
N ILE A 559 -13.24 -14.68 18.10
CA ILE A 559 -13.37 -13.36 17.51
C ILE A 559 -12.40 -12.39 18.19
N ILE A 560 -11.73 -11.59 17.37
CA ILE A 560 -10.70 -10.65 17.78
C ILE A 560 -11.13 -9.25 17.40
N ALA A 561 -10.88 -8.30 18.30
CA ALA A 561 -10.99 -6.89 18.01
C ALA A 561 -9.90 -6.10 18.72
N TYR A 562 -9.55 -4.95 18.15
CA TYR A 562 -8.45 -4.09 18.57
C TYR A 562 -8.88 -2.62 18.61
N ASP A 563 -8.58 -1.92 19.71
CA ASP A 563 -8.63 -0.46 19.75
C ASP A 563 -7.73 0.10 20.86
N ALA A 564 -7.64 1.42 20.95
CA ALA A 564 -7.08 2.11 22.10
C ALA A 564 -8.15 2.31 23.18
N VAL A 565 -7.72 2.35 24.44
CA VAL A 565 -8.55 2.61 25.62
C VAL A 565 -7.78 3.50 26.60
N THR A 566 -8.49 4.25 27.45
CA THR A 566 -7.91 5.23 28.36
C THR A 566 -8.36 4.98 29.79
N LEU A 567 -7.41 4.78 30.69
CA LEU A 567 -7.66 4.74 32.13
C LEU A 567 -7.47 6.15 32.70
N VAL A 568 -8.50 6.69 33.33
CA VAL A 568 -8.48 8.03 33.92
C VAL A 568 -8.54 7.90 35.43
N ASN A 569 -7.70 8.64 36.13
CA ASN A 569 -7.76 8.74 37.58
C ASN A 569 -8.59 9.97 37.95
N SER A 570 -9.89 9.75 38.20
CA SER A 570 -10.83 10.79 38.56
C SER A 570 -11.01 10.88 40.08
N SER A 571 -11.75 11.90 40.54
CA SER A 571 -12.04 12.05 41.97
C SER A 571 -12.94 10.95 42.54
N SER A 572 -13.66 10.22 41.68
CA SER A 572 -14.50 9.06 42.03
C SER A 572 -13.75 7.73 42.02
N GLY A 573 -12.54 7.68 41.46
CA GLY A 573 -11.73 6.47 41.33
C GLY A 573 -11.10 6.34 39.94
N GLU A 574 -10.60 5.15 39.64
CA GLU A 574 -10.12 4.84 38.30
C GLU A 574 -11.31 4.44 37.41
N GLU A 575 -11.41 5.05 36.23
CA GLU A 575 -12.53 4.92 35.30
C GLU A 575 -12.00 4.68 33.87
N TRP A 576 -12.65 3.78 33.13
CA TRP A 576 -12.26 3.47 31.75
C TRP A 576 -13.05 4.29 30.74
N TYR A 577 -12.34 4.80 29.73
CA TYR A 577 -12.92 5.39 28.54
C TYR A 577 -12.45 4.60 27.32
N ILE A 578 -13.38 4.24 26.46
CA ILE A 578 -13.06 3.60 25.17
C ILE A 578 -12.45 4.66 24.24
N GLY A 579 -11.38 4.32 23.53
CA GLY A 579 -10.61 5.24 22.70
C GLY A 579 -9.48 5.93 23.45
N TYR A 580 -8.76 6.81 22.75
CA TYR A 580 -7.68 7.65 23.28
C TYR A 580 -8.02 9.14 23.16
N PRO A 581 -7.44 10.03 23.99
CA PRO A 581 -7.75 11.46 23.92
C PRO A 581 -7.26 12.07 22.61
N SER A 582 -8.10 12.88 21.97
CA SER A 582 -7.84 13.43 20.63
C SER A 582 -6.55 14.26 20.54
N ASP A 583 -6.14 14.89 21.65
CA ASP A 583 -4.94 15.72 21.80
C ASP A 583 -3.73 14.97 22.40
N LEU A 584 -3.82 13.63 22.50
CA LEU A 584 -2.79 12.67 22.91
C LEU A 584 -1.57 13.26 23.66
N GLY A 585 -1.58 13.16 24.98
CA GLY A 585 -0.56 13.72 25.88
C GLY A 585 -0.98 15.02 26.59
N GLY A 586 -2.08 15.66 26.16
CA GLY A 586 -2.73 16.77 26.87
C GLY A 586 -3.47 16.34 28.13
N GLU A 587 -4.24 17.24 28.76
CA GLU A 587 -5.11 16.92 29.90
C GLU A 587 -6.38 16.21 29.43
N PHE A 588 -6.87 15.21 30.18
CA PHE A 588 -8.08 14.51 29.76
C PHE A 588 -9.33 15.37 29.88
N LEU A 589 -9.99 15.62 28.75
CA LEU A 589 -11.20 16.46 28.66
C LEU A 589 -12.52 15.67 28.58
N GLY A 590 -12.50 14.36 28.78
CA GLY A 590 -13.72 13.52 28.68
C GLY A 590 -14.12 13.11 27.26
N TYR A 591 -13.32 13.45 26.24
CA TYR A 591 -13.56 13.09 24.86
C TYR A 591 -12.42 12.23 24.32
N THR A 592 -12.78 11.12 23.70
CA THR A 592 -11.87 10.16 23.10
C THR A 592 -12.18 9.95 21.62
N THR A 593 -11.20 9.44 20.89
CA THR A 593 -11.31 9.00 19.50
C THR A 593 -10.76 7.59 19.37
N SER A 594 -11.04 6.93 18.25
CA SER A 594 -10.68 5.53 18.03
C SER A 594 -9.44 5.40 17.14
N LEU A 595 -8.63 4.38 17.42
CA LEU A 595 -7.45 4.01 16.67
C LEU A 595 -7.68 2.77 15.79
N GLY A 596 -8.60 1.90 16.20
CA GLY A 596 -8.81 0.58 15.64
C GLY A 596 -10.24 0.34 15.18
N ASP A 597 -10.82 -0.76 15.66
CA ASP A 597 -11.98 -1.38 15.06
C ASP A 597 -13.29 -0.66 15.37
N ILE A 598 -13.38 0.11 16.46
CA ILE A 598 -14.59 0.91 16.72
C ILE A 598 -14.73 2.01 15.67
N GLY A 599 -13.67 2.75 15.39
CA GLY A 599 -13.66 3.79 14.38
C GLY A 599 -13.96 3.22 12.99
N LYS A 600 -13.41 2.04 12.68
CA LYS A 600 -13.71 1.30 11.46
C LYS A 600 -15.16 0.81 11.45
N ALA A 601 -15.70 0.35 12.57
CA ALA A 601 -17.10 -0.08 12.69
C ALA A 601 -18.06 1.06 12.36
N MET A 602 -17.89 2.20 13.04
CA MET A 602 -18.74 3.38 12.88
C MET A 602 -18.50 4.14 11.57
N GLY A 603 -17.53 3.70 10.75
CA GLY A 603 -17.24 4.25 9.43
C GLY A 603 -17.30 3.19 8.33
N ALA A 604 -16.17 2.54 8.07
CA ALA A 604 -15.98 1.61 6.96
C ALA A 604 -16.97 0.42 6.99
N MET A 605 -17.09 -0.28 8.13
CA MET A 605 -17.97 -1.44 8.24
C MET A 605 -19.44 -1.05 8.01
N THR A 606 -19.86 0.09 8.57
CA THR A 606 -21.24 0.61 8.40
C THR A 606 -21.55 0.88 6.92
N VAL A 607 -20.60 1.47 6.19
CA VAL A 607 -20.72 1.72 4.74
C VAL A 607 -20.76 0.41 3.94
N ILE A 608 -19.90 -0.56 4.26
CA ILE A 608 -19.83 -1.85 3.57
C ILE A 608 -21.08 -2.71 3.84
N ALA A 609 -21.58 -2.71 5.08
CA ALA A 609 -22.85 -3.35 5.45
C ALA A 609 -24.06 -2.72 4.72
N GLY A 610 -23.91 -1.50 4.21
CA GLY A 610 -24.99 -0.76 3.57
C GLY A 610 -25.95 -0.13 4.57
N TYR A 611 -25.52 0.08 5.81
CA TYR A 611 -26.34 0.71 6.84
C TYR A 611 -26.16 2.24 6.84
N PRO A 612 -27.21 3.02 7.14
CA PRO A 612 -27.08 4.46 7.27
C PRO A 612 -26.20 4.85 8.47
N ILE A 613 -25.17 5.68 8.26
CA ILE A 613 -24.22 6.06 9.33
C ILE A 613 -24.90 6.81 10.50
N ASN A 614 -25.97 7.55 10.21
CA ASN A 614 -26.77 8.27 11.21
C ASN A 614 -27.56 7.34 12.14
N GLU A 615 -27.70 6.05 11.81
CA GLU A 615 -28.26 5.08 12.74
C GLU A 615 -27.27 4.69 13.83
N TYR A 616 -25.97 4.88 13.62
CA TYR A 616 -24.89 4.52 14.57
C TYR A 616 -24.25 5.75 15.23
N LEU A 617 -24.11 6.84 14.48
CA LEU A 617 -23.48 8.09 14.94
C LEU A 617 -24.48 9.25 15.00
N ASN A 618 -24.47 9.97 16.11
CA ASN A 618 -25.30 11.11 16.41
C ASN A 618 -24.50 12.41 16.40
N THR A 619 -24.44 13.07 15.24
CA THR A 619 -23.76 14.37 15.06
C THR A 619 -24.35 15.50 15.93
N SER A 620 -25.59 15.34 16.43
CA SER A 620 -26.19 16.35 17.32
C SER A 620 -25.45 16.48 18.65
N LEU A 621 -24.81 15.41 19.15
CA LEU A 621 -24.03 15.46 20.38
C LEU A 621 -22.85 16.43 20.26
N ILE A 622 -22.06 16.28 19.19
CA ILE A 622 -20.90 17.16 18.91
C ILE A 622 -21.33 18.59 18.71
N THR A 623 -22.31 18.81 17.83
CA THR A 623 -22.79 20.17 17.54
C THR A 623 -23.38 20.85 18.76
N SER A 624 -24.04 20.10 19.66
CA SER A 624 -24.57 20.66 20.91
C SER A 624 -23.46 21.11 21.87
N GLU A 625 -22.40 20.32 22.02
CA GLU A 625 -21.27 20.66 22.90
C GLU A 625 -20.45 21.83 22.34
N ILE A 626 -20.15 21.82 21.03
CA ILE A 626 -19.47 22.94 20.36
C ILE A 626 -20.32 24.23 20.43
N SER A 627 -21.65 24.12 20.32
CA SER A 627 -22.55 25.28 20.47
C SER A 627 -22.53 25.81 21.91
N CYS A 628 -22.49 24.92 22.91
CA CYS A 628 -22.36 25.30 24.32
C CYS A 628 -21.05 26.08 24.57
N LEU A 629 -19.92 25.55 24.11
CA LEU A 629 -18.61 26.21 24.20
C LEU A 629 -18.61 27.60 23.54
N ASN A 630 -19.16 27.70 22.33
CA ASN A 630 -19.25 28.96 21.60
C ASN A 630 -20.15 29.98 22.31
N SER A 631 -21.22 29.52 22.99
CA SER A 631 -22.09 30.41 23.74
C SER A 631 -21.40 31.01 24.98
N THR A 632 -20.49 30.25 25.60
CA THR A 632 -19.76 30.62 26.81
C THR A 632 -18.53 31.47 26.51
N LEU A 633 -17.63 30.97 25.64
CA LEU A 633 -16.35 31.62 25.35
C LEU A 633 -16.40 32.54 24.12
N GLY A 634 -17.35 32.35 23.21
CA GLY A 634 -17.37 33.05 21.92
C GLY A 634 -17.53 34.57 22.01
N ARG A 635 -18.05 35.10 23.13
CA ARG A 635 -18.08 36.56 23.38
C ARG A 635 -16.69 37.11 23.74
N ILE A 636 -15.90 36.34 24.49
CA ILE A 636 -14.55 36.71 24.94
C ILE A 636 -13.57 36.53 23.79
N ALA A 637 -13.68 35.43 23.03
CA ALA A 637 -12.87 35.13 21.86
C ALA A 637 -12.90 36.21 20.77
N LYS A 638 -13.95 37.04 20.70
CA LYS A 638 -14.02 38.18 19.76
C LYS A 638 -13.02 39.29 20.08
N TYR A 639 -12.61 39.41 21.34
CA TYR A 639 -11.76 40.49 21.83
C TYR A 639 -10.39 40.00 22.30
N ASP A 640 -10.23 38.70 22.57
CA ASP A 640 -8.98 38.07 22.95
C ASP A 640 -8.59 36.93 21.98
N PRO A 641 -7.52 37.12 21.17
CA PRO A 641 -7.03 36.11 20.24
C PRO A 641 -6.57 34.81 20.89
N SER A 642 -6.13 34.83 22.16
CA SER A 642 -5.68 33.62 22.86
C SER A 642 -6.85 32.68 23.15
N VAL A 643 -7.95 33.23 23.69
CA VAL A 643 -9.21 32.52 23.93
C VAL A 643 -9.83 32.02 22.63
N ALA A 644 -9.66 32.76 21.53
CA ALA A 644 -10.11 32.32 20.21
C ALA A 644 -9.37 31.06 19.72
N ASN A 645 -8.05 31.00 19.93
CA ASN A 645 -7.26 29.81 19.58
C ASN A 645 -7.64 28.61 20.45
N GLU A 646 -7.78 28.80 21.76
CA GLU A 646 -8.19 27.75 22.70
C GLU A 646 -9.59 27.21 22.37
N LEU A 647 -10.55 28.10 22.04
CA LEU A 647 -11.89 27.69 21.62
C LEU A 647 -11.87 26.86 20.33
N ASN A 648 -11.01 27.21 19.37
CA ASN A 648 -10.85 26.45 18.13
C ASN A 648 -10.22 25.07 18.39
N GLU A 649 -9.24 24.99 19.29
CA GLU A 649 -8.60 23.74 19.71
C GLU A 649 -9.58 22.81 20.42
N LEU A 650 -10.32 23.31 21.41
CA LEU A 650 -11.37 22.57 22.11
C LEU A 650 -12.47 22.09 21.15
N SER A 651 -12.89 22.95 20.21
CA SER A 651 -13.88 22.57 19.19
C SER A 651 -13.34 21.47 18.27
N SER A 652 -12.04 21.50 17.95
CA SER A 652 -11.38 20.46 17.16
C SER A 652 -11.31 19.13 17.94
N ILE A 653 -10.96 19.15 19.22
CA ILE A 653 -10.91 17.96 20.09
C ILE A 653 -12.26 17.24 20.14
N ILE A 654 -13.35 18.00 20.37
CA ILE A 654 -14.71 17.45 20.40
C ILE A 654 -15.12 16.96 19.01
N GLY A 655 -14.75 17.68 17.95
CA GLY A 655 -15.01 17.26 16.57
C GLY A 655 -14.35 15.92 16.21
N GLN A 656 -13.13 15.68 16.68
CA GLN A 656 -12.39 14.44 16.45
C GLN A 656 -12.95 13.24 17.22
N ALA A 657 -13.75 13.46 18.27
CA ALA A 657 -14.47 12.42 18.99
C ALA A 657 -15.70 11.87 18.25
N TYR A 658 -15.92 12.29 16.99
CA TYR A 658 -17.03 11.83 16.15
C TYR A 658 -17.26 10.31 16.11
N PRO A 659 -16.21 9.46 16.02
CA PRO A 659 -16.40 8.00 16.01
C PRO A 659 -17.08 7.44 17.27
N LEU A 660 -17.10 8.20 18.37
CA LEU A 660 -17.69 7.79 19.65
C LEU A 660 -19.00 8.50 19.98
N ALA A 661 -19.54 9.32 19.06
CA ALA A 661 -20.84 9.98 19.23
C ALA A 661 -22.00 8.99 19.02
N TRP A 662 -22.11 7.96 19.85
CA TRP A 662 -22.95 6.80 19.60
C TRP A 662 -24.46 7.06 19.78
N THR A 663 -25.25 6.38 18.94
CA THR A 663 -26.69 6.17 19.14
C THR A 663 -26.93 4.91 19.96
N SER A 664 -28.18 4.69 20.40
CA SER A 664 -28.59 3.43 21.05
C SER A 664 -28.31 2.18 20.21
N LYS A 665 -28.22 2.27 18.88
CA LYS A 665 -27.89 1.11 18.04
C LYS A 665 -26.40 0.75 18.17
N ALA A 666 -25.51 1.73 18.13
CA ALA A 666 -24.08 1.52 18.35
C ALA A 666 -23.80 0.96 19.76
N TYR A 667 -24.48 1.47 20.78
CA TYR A 667 -24.41 0.94 22.16
C TYR A 667 -24.79 -0.54 22.28
N ASN A 668 -25.62 -1.08 21.39
CA ASN A 668 -26.06 -2.49 21.40
C ASN A 668 -25.30 -3.37 20.41
N SER A 669 -24.26 -2.85 19.76
CA SER A 669 -23.44 -3.59 18.81
C SER A 669 -22.48 -4.53 19.52
N LEU A 670 -22.16 -5.66 18.88
CA LEU A 670 -21.26 -6.68 19.41
C LEU A 670 -19.89 -6.08 19.74
N ILE A 671 -19.33 -5.29 18.82
CA ILE A 671 -17.99 -4.72 19.01
C ILE A 671 -17.92 -3.83 20.25
N VAL A 672 -18.92 -2.95 20.47
CA VAL A 672 -18.95 -2.08 21.66
C VAL A 672 -19.10 -2.90 22.93
N ASN A 673 -19.99 -3.89 22.92
CA ASN A 673 -20.21 -4.77 24.08
C ASN A 673 -18.97 -5.59 24.44
N MET A 674 -18.21 -6.06 23.45
CA MET A 674 -16.93 -6.74 23.69
C MET A 674 -15.93 -5.83 24.41
N PHE A 675 -15.78 -4.56 23.99
CA PHE A 675 -14.85 -3.64 24.66
C PHE A 675 -15.32 -3.30 26.06
N ALA A 676 -16.62 -3.02 26.24
CA ALA A 676 -17.16 -2.65 27.53
C ALA A 676 -17.03 -3.80 28.55
N GLU A 677 -17.45 -5.02 28.21
CA GLU A 677 -17.36 -6.18 29.11
C GLU A 677 -15.90 -6.52 29.46
N ALA A 678 -14.99 -6.52 28.47
CA ALA A 678 -13.59 -6.83 28.73
C ALA A 678 -12.91 -5.80 29.64
N LEU A 679 -13.29 -4.53 29.57
CA LEU A 679 -12.82 -3.48 30.47
C LEU A 679 -13.47 -3.57 31.86
N GLU A 680 -14.77 -3.83 31.94
CA GLU A 680 -15.48 -4.06 33.21
C GLU A 680 -14.86 -5.23 34.00
N GLY A 681 -14.38 -6.27 33.30
CA GLY A 681 -13.66 -7.39 33.88
C GLY A 681 -12.35 -7.04 34.61
N THR A 682 -11.82 -5.82 34.41
CA THR A 682 -10.65 -5.31 35.16
C THR A 682 -11.00 -4.75 36.55
N GLY A 683 -12.30 -4.58 36.86
CA GLY A 683 -12.78 -4.09 38.15
C GLY A 683 -13.07 -2.59 38.22
N TYR A 684 -12.97 -1.87 37.10
CA TYR A 684 -13.26 -0.43 37.01
C TYR A 684 -14.47 -0.16 36.10
N PRO A 685 -15.31 0.84 36.41
CA PRO A 685 -16.45 1.18 35.57
C PRO A 685 -16.00 1.77 34.23
N VAL A 686 -16.71 1.39 33.16
CA VAL A 686 -16.54 1.99 31.83
C VAL A 686 -17.51 3.14 31.69
N ILE A 687 -17.06 4.29 31.21
CA ILE A 687 -17.86 5.51 31.07
C ILE A 687 -18.42 5.64 29.66
N ALA A 688 -19.72 5.93 29.56
CA ALA A 688 -20.40 6.15 28.28
C ALA A 688 -19.83 7.39 27.56
N PRO A 689 -19.45 7.30 26.27
CA PRO A 689 -19.01 8.45 25.49
C PRO A 689 -20.05 9.59 25.51
N PHE A 690 -19.56 10.84 25.53
CA PHE A 690 -20.40 12.05 25.59
C PHE A 690 -21.33 12.16 26.82
N SER A 691 -21.13 11.34 27.85
CA SER A 691 -21.83 11.52 29.13
C SER A 691 -21.15 12.53 30.06
N SER A 692 -19.82 12.63 30.00
CA SER A 692 -19.05 13.72 30.60
C SER A 692 -19.19 14.99 29.77
N LYS A 693 -19.30 16.15 30.43
CA LYS A 693 -19.42 17.46 29.79
C LYS A 693 -18.35 18.41 30.27
N LEU A 694 -17.95 19.35 29.42
CA LEU A 694 -17.05 20.44 29.81
C LEU A 694 -17.85 21.62 30.37
N GLU A 695 -17.51 22.02 31.59
CA GLU A 695 -18.08 23.19 32.26
C GLU A 695 -16.99 24.20 32.61
N PHE A 696 -17.28 25.49 32.40
CA PHE A 696 -16.41 26.58 32.84
C PHE A 696 -16.82 27.05 34.23
N THR A 697 -15.94 26.83 35.20
CA THR A 697 -16.11 27.29 36.58
C THR A 697 -15.20 28.49 36.87
N MET A 698 -15.39 29.16 38.01
CA MET A 698 -14.47 30.23 38.45
C MET A 698 -13.01 29.73 38.65
N SER A 699 -12.83 28.42 38.79
CA SER A 699 -11.52 27.74 38.91
C SER A 699 -10.91 27.27 37.58
N GLY A 700 -11.60 27.47 36.44
CA GLY A 700 -11.16 27.01 35.13
C GLY A 700 -12.10 25.98 34.50
N LEU A 701 -11.62 25.34 33.44
CA LEU A 701 -12.30 24.25 32.72
C LEU A 701 -12.34 23.00 33.59
N GLN A 702 -13.52 22.39 33.76
CA GLN A 702 -13.70 21.14 34.48
C GLN A 702 -14.60 20.17 33.71
N THR A 703 -14.37 18.88 33.87
CA THR A 703 -15.21 17.82 33.31
C THR A 703 -16.21 17.33 34.34
N THR A 704 -17.49 17.25 33.98
CA THR A 704 -18.50 16.61 34.83
C THR A 704 -18.26 15.10 34.89
N PRO A 705 -18.61 14.43 36.01
CA PRO A 705 -18.58 12.97 36.09
C PRO A 705 -19.42 12.36 34.96
N GLY A 706 -18.89 11.33 34.31
CA GLY A 706 -19.62 10.59 33.28
C GLY A 706 -20.61 9.60 33.88
N THR A 707 -21.54 9.11 33.07
CA THR A 707 -22.41 8.00 33.45
C THR A 707 -21.75 6.67 33.05
N PRO A 708 -21.59 5.72 33.99
CA PRO A 708 -21.10 4.39 33.66
C PRO A 708 -22.02 3.66 32.68
N PHE A 709 -21.44 2.73 31.92
CA PHE A 709 -22.18 1.73 31.16
C PHE A 709 -23.06 0.89 32.11
N PRO A 710 -24.24 0.44 31.63
CA PRO A 710 -24.90 -0.67 32.29
C PRO A 710 -23.99 -1.90 32.21
N GLU A 711 -23.97 -2.71 33.26
CA GLU A 711 -23.17 -3.94 33.30
C GLU A 711 -23.52 -4.86 32.11
N ILE A 712 -22.51 -5.21 31.30
CA ILE A 712 -22.69 -6.02 30.10
C ILE A 712 -22.21 -7.44 30.38
N HIS A 713 -23.07 -8.41 30.08
CA HIS A 713 -22.75 -9.83 30.15
C HIS A 713 -23.15 -10.50 28.84
N MET A 714 -22.17 -10.82 28.01
CA MET A 714 -22.39 -11.55 26.77
C MET A 714 -22.54 -13.04 27.04
N ILE A 715 -23.52 -13.67 26.39
CA ILE A 715 -23.86 -15.08 26.63
C ILE A 715 -23.34 -16.02 25.54
N TYR A 716 -23.10 -15.51 24.33
CA TYR A 716 -22.59 -16.29 23.19
C TYR A 716 -21.08 -16.12 22.99
N PHE A 717 -20.49 -15.04 23.49
CA PHE A 717 -19.06 -14.79 23.38
C PHE A 717 -18.49 -14.55 24.78
N GLN A 718 -17.51 -15.37 25.18
CA GLN A 718 -16.82 -15.21 26.47
C GLN A 718 -15.37 -14.77 26.26
N PRO A 719 -14.87 -13.81 27.06
CA PRO A 719 -13.48 -13.35 26.95
C PRO A 719 -12.53 -14.47 27.38
N VAL A 720 -11.53 -14.76 26.56
CA VAL A 720 -10.51 -15.78 26.84
C VAL A 720 -9.10 -15.18 26.98
N TYR A 721 -8.87 -14.01 26.39
CA TYR A 721 -7.60 -13.31 26.48
C TYR A 721 -7.77 -11.82 26.19
N VAL A 722 -7.10 -10.98 26.98
CA VAL A 722 -7.02 -9.54 26.77
C VAL A 722 -5.56 -9.12 26.89
N ALA A 723 -4.97 -8.65 25.79
CA ALA A 723 -3.68 -7.98 25.79
C ALA A 723 -3.91 -6.48 25.99
N LEU A 724 -3.50 -5.97 27.14
CA LEU A 724 -3.60 -4.56 27.50
C LEU A 724 -2.19 -3.99 27.74
N PHE A 725 -1.66 -3.24 26.77
CA PHE A 725 -0.29 -2.72 26.83
C PHE A 725 -0.29 -1.18 26.90
N PRO A 726 0.44 -0.57 27.85
CA PRO A 726 0.56 0.89 27.94
C PRO A 726 1.03 1.52 26.63
N TRP A 727 0.55 2.72 26.34
CA TRP A 727 0.85 3.43 25.11
C TRP A 727 1.31 4.86 25.33
N VAL A 728 0.44 5.74 25.84
CA VAL A 728 0.78 7.15 26.14
C VAL A 728 0.28 7.51 27.52
N ARG A 729 1.13 8.16 28.31
CA ARG A 729 0.77 8.64 29.64
C ARG A 729 0.54 10.15 29.61
N GLY A 730 -0.66 10.57 29.98
CA GLY A 730 -1.03 11.97 30.19
C GLY A 730 -0.88 12.40 31.66
N PRO A 731 -1.28 13.63 32.00
CA PRO A 731 -1.21 14.16 33.37
C PRO A 731 -2.10 13.40 34.37
N ASN A 732 -3.31 13.04 33.95
CA ASN A 732 -4.35 12.40 34.78
C ASN A 732 -4.91 11.10 34.17
N TYR A 733 -4.26 10.58 33.12
CA TYR A 733 -4.67 9.34 32.45
C TYR A 733 -3.49 8.55 31.90
N GLU A 734 -3.74 7.30 31.57
CA GLU A 734 -2.85 6.43 30.81
C GLU A 734 -3.65 5.73 29.71
N THR A 735 -3.18 5.81 28.47
CA THR A 735 -3.77 5.11 27.34
C THR A 735 -3.10 3.77 27.15
N TYR A 736 -3.88 2.80 26.69
CA TYR A 736 -3.46 1.45 26.42
C TYR A 736 -3.93 1.06 25.02
N ILE A 737 -3.16 0.21 24.37
CA ILE A 737 -3.59 -0.56 23.21
C ILE A 737 -4.17 -1.87 23.74
N MET A 738 -5.40 -2.17 23.34
CA MET A 738 -6.15 -3.32 23.78
C MET A 738 -6.49 -4.22 22.60
N VAL A 739 -5.99 -5.46 22.63
CA VAL A 739 -6.41 -6.53 21.71
C VAL A 739 -7.12 -7.59 22.54
N MET A 740 -8.38 -7.86 22.22
CA MET A 740 -9.21 -8.81 22.97
C MET A 740 -9.61 -9.99 22.10
N ILE A 741 -9.68 -11.16 22.72
CA ILE A 741 -10.04 -12.42 22.08
C ILE A 741 -11.18 -13.03 22.88
N TYR A 742 -12.25 -13.34 22.15
CA TYR A 742 -13.46 -13.93 22.66
C TYR A 742 -13.69 -15.28 22.00
N GLN A 743 -14.19 -16.27 22.74
CA GLN A 743 -14.56 -17.58 22.19
C GLN A 743 -16.08 -17.69 22.04
N PHE A 744 -16.52 -18.26 20.92
CA PHE A 744 -17.93 -18.56 20.68
C PHE A 744 -18.37 -19.78 21.52
N VAL A 745 -19.32 -19.56 22.43
CA VAL A 745 -19.76 -20.52 23.45
C VAL A 745 -21.27 -20.62 23.51
N GLN A 746 -21.77 -21.75 24.01
CA GLN A 746 -23.19 -21.94 24.22
C GLN A 746 -23.57 -21.24 25.53
N PRO A 747 -24.69 -20.49 25.59
CA PRO A 747 -25.12 -19.82 26.80
C PRO A 747 -25.13 -20.74 28.02
N GLY A 748 -24.52 -20.29 29.12
CA GLY A 748 -24.38 -21.03 30.37
C GLY A 748 -23.23 -22.05 30.40
N THR A 749 -22.46 -22.19 29.32
CA THR A 749 -21.23 -22.98 29.31
C THR A 749 -20.09 -22.16 29.90
N ILE A 750 -19.30 -22.74 30.79
CA ILE A 750 -18.07 -22.14 31.31
C ILE A 750 -16.92 -22.75 30.53
N ILE A 751 -16.11 -21.91 29.87
CA ILE A 751 -14.85 -22.38 29.28
C ILE A 751 -13.94 -22.80 30.44
N PRO A 752 -13.49 -24.06 30.51
CA PRO A 752 -12.53 -24.45 31.52
C PRO A 752 -11.25 -23.61 31.36
N GLU A 753 -10.68 -23.08 32.45
CA GLU A 753 -9.30 -22.56 32.44
C GLU A 753 -8.42 -23.62 31.79
N CYS A 754 -7.89 -23.35 30.59
CA CYS A 754 -7.34 -24.38 29.71
C CYS A 754 -6.37 -25.33 30.44
N VAL A 755 -6.84 -26.54 30.80
CA VAL A 755 -5.98 -27.69 31.06
C VAL A 755 -5.66 -28.26 29.69
N TYR A 756 -4.48 -27.90 29.20
CA TYR A 756 -3.86 -28.52 28.05
C TYR A 756 -3.80 -30.04 28.22
N TYR A 757 -4.41 -30.77 27.30
CA TYR A 757 -4.08 -32.18 27.09
C TYR A 757 -3.22 -32.29 25.83
N GLY A 758 -1.95 -32.63 26.05
CA GLY A 758 -1.11 -33.45 25.16
C GLY A 758 -0.56 -32.77 23.92
#